data_AF-A0A0V0TF78-F1
#
_entry.id   AF-A0A0V0TF78-F1
#
_cell.length_a   1.000
_cell.length_b   1.000
_cell.length_c   1.000
_cell.angle_alpha   90.00
_cell.angle_beta   90.00
_cell.angle_gamma   90.00
#
_symmetry.space_group_name_H-M   'P 1'
#
loop_
_entity.id
_entity.type
_entity.pdbx_description
1 polymer ?
#
loop_
_entity_poly.entity_id
_entity_poly.type
_entity_poly.pdbx_seq_one_letter_code
_entity_poly.pdbx_strand_id
1 'polypeptide(L)'
;LVSDRRMATFFGLTTVARSTLSVKFQVLRLCNRCSTNISTLTRMNSYRDEEIGIIKFHTPGSKENIMDINFMMEFYDCLNKFTQNDSIKGIVVMSGKSGSFIAGADTKIIASCHSVAEATALSLKCQAIMNRIHSNYKPVVAAINGTCLGGGLELALACDYRIAVNSKKTIFGLPEVRLGLLPGAGGTQRLPRLISIIDSMDLMLTGKTISASKAKSIGLVDMLVEPLAPGLHTDEDYMIKELEQGAVQVLRDLLSTELVVLRKLKFPHNLVHTLLDIELFRNLFFVYMRNKVEKSTHGHYPAPSHIVNVVRKGFKFGIGDGLKAEAKAFGLMATSPESKSLIHLFTLSTECKKNPFPPVKKEPKSLAVIGAGLMGCGIAQVSIYNGFVTYLNDLDKEALLRGERSIAQHLDKKVKRQSITILEKDNMLANLFLSVDREAIKNADLLIEAVFEDVELKQKVLREIEQCVRPDCVIASNTSAISISKIAEASERPENIVGMHYFSPVDKMKLLEVITTSKTSKEAASAAVNVGLRQGKLVIVVKDSPGFYTTRVLTAMLSETIRLPEELNDLCIGFGFPVGFVTLVDEVGVDVALHIAKYLGEKLGQRMAGGDISVLQKMEENLEKDVLIIRNQKSNNDSDHDRQLRMVSRFVNEALLCLEEGVISSPRSGDIGAVFGLGFPPFWGGPFRFVDNYGAERLVKEMDRYRDCYGDAAEFQACQLLRNHANDSKKKFYTI
;
A
#
# COMPACT_ATOMS: atom_id res chain seq x y z
N LEU A 1 -7.66 52.20 3.93
CA LEU A 1 -8.35 53.26 3.15
C LEU A 1 -8.35 52.82 1.70
N VAL A 2 -9.52 52.85 1.03
CA VAL A 2 -9.89 52.39 -0.34
C VAL A 2 -11.05 51.36 -0.20
N SER A 3 -12.33 51.74 -0.07
CA SER A 3 -13.26 52.14 -1.16
C SER A 3 -13.14 51.14 -2.32
N ASP A 4 -14.04 50.17 -2.54
CA ASP A 4 -15.48 50.31 -2.69
C ASP A 4 -16.26 49.01 -2.42
N ARG A 5 -17.25 49.14 -1.54
CA ARG A 5 -18.52 48.42 -1.62
C ARG A 5 -19.58 49.48 -1.85
N ARG A 6 -20.18 49.54 -3.04
CA ARG A 6 -21.59 49.93 -3.32
C ARG A 6 -21.83 49.99 -4.84
N MET A 7 -22.51 48.97 -5.36
CA MET A 7 -23.56 49.16 -6.36
C MET A 7 -24.51 47.95 -6.35
N ALA A 8 -25.55 48.05 -5.52
CA ALA A 8 -26.90 47.62 -5.89
C ALA A 8 -27.58 48.90 -6.39
N THR A 9 -28.32 48.93 -7.51
CA THR A 9 -29.70 48.44 -7.65
C THR A 9 -30.15 48.77 -9.08
N PHE A 10 -30.87 47.88 -9.80
CA PHE A 10 -32.07 48.23 -10.59
C PHE A 10 -32.81 46.97 -11.11
N PHE A 11 -33.86 46.62 -10.35
CA PHE A 11 -35.12 45.90 -10.63
C PHE A 11 -35.21 44.44 -11.13
N GLY A 12 -35.95 43.66 -10.32
CA GLY A 12 -36.56 42.37 -10.67
C GLY A 12 -37.00 41.51 -9.47
N LEU A 13 -37.68 42.08 -8.45
CA LEU A 13 -38.48 41.28 -7.49
C LEU A 13 -39.64 40.61 -8.25
N THR A 14 -40.03 39.35 -8.05
CA THR A 14 -40.65 38.78 -6.85
C THR A 14 -40.70 37.24 -6.97
N THR A 15 -40.78 36.51 -5.83
CA THR A 15 -41.14 35.07 -5.65
C THR A 15 -40.06 34.07 -5.19
N VAL A 16 -39.05 34.46 -4.39
CA VAL A 16 -38.18 33.48 -3.67
C VAL A 16 -37.81 33.93 -2.24
N ALA A 17 -38.72 34.59 -1.52
CA ALA A 17 -38.45 35.10 -0.17
C ALA A 17 -39.08 34.25 0.97
N ARG A 18 -39.77 33.14 0.67
CA ARG A 18 -40.42 32.29 1.70
C ARG A 18 -39.77 30.92 1.95
N SER A 19 -38.81 30.47 1.14
CA SER A 19 -38.15 29.16 1.33
C SER A 19 -36.77 29.23 2.02
N THR A 20 -36.13 30.40 2.05
CA THR A 20 -34.77 30.58 2.60
C THR A 20 -34.71 30.88 4.10
N LEU A 21 -35.83 31.24 4.73
CA LEU A 21 -35.89 31.42 6.20
C LEU A 21 -36.04 30.11 6.98
N SER A 22 -36.65 29.07 6.38
CA SER A 22 -36.87 27.78 7.02
C SER A 22 -35.58 26.95 7.18
N VAL A 23 -34.69 27.01 6.18
CA VAL A 23 -33.43 26.24 6.18
C VAL A 23 -32.38 26.82 7.14
N LYS A 24 -32.34 28.15 7.33
CA LYS A 24 -31.45 28.79 8.32
C LYS A 24 -31.80 28.38 9.77
N PHE A 25 -33.08 28.15 10.07
CA PHE A 25 -33.51 27.75 11.41
C PHE A 25 -33.37 26.23 11.68
N GLN A 26 -33.45 25.37 10.66
CA GLN A 26 -33.23 23.93 10.82
C GLN A 26 -31.74 23.59 11.07
N VAL A 27 -30.80 24.30 10.43
CA VAL A 27 -29.35 24.09 10.65
C VAL A 27 -28.92 24.58 12.04
N LEU A 28 -29.51 25.68 12.55
CA LEU A 28 -29.20 26.22 13.88
C LEU A 28 -29.82 25.41 15.04
N ARG A 29 -30.96 24.71 14.83
CA ARG A 29 -31.60 23.89 15.88
C ARG A 29 -31.01 22.49 16.04
N LEU A 30 -30.36 21.94 15.02
CA LEU A 30 -29.73 20.61 15.11
C LEU A 30 -28.33 20.64 15.75
N CYS A 31 -27.63 21.78 15.71
CA CYS A 31 -26.36 21.96 16.43
C CYS A 31 -26.54 22.29 17.93
N ASN A 32 -27.68 22.85 18.34
CA ASN A 32 -27.91 23.31 19.72
C ASN A 32 -28.45 22.24 20.70
N ARG A 33 -28.55 20.96 20.30
CA ARG A 33 -28.99 19.86 21.19
C ARG A 33 -27.85 19.03 21.80
N CYS A 34 -26.59 19.44 21.63
CA CYS A 34 -25.42 18.80 22.25
C CYS A 34 -24.68 19.75 23.20
N SER A 35 -25.38 20.53 24.02
CA SER A 35 -24.76 21.37 25.05
C SER A 35 -25.11 20.89 26.45
N THR A 36 -24.44 19.83 26.90
CA THR A 36 -24.13 19.58 28.32
C THR A 36 -23.09 18.47 28.41
N ASN A 37 -21.82 18.85 28.22
CA ASN A 37 -20.64 18.35 28.94
C ASN A 37 -19.44 18.99 28.24
N ILE A 38 -18.78 19.93 28.93
CA ILE A 38 -17.47 20.42 28.50
C ILE A 38 -16.52 19.23 28.67
N SER A 39 -16.34 18.47 27.60
CA SER A 39 -15.28 17.46 27.53
C SER A 39 -13.95 18.19 27.62
N THR A 40 -13.13 17.84 28.61
CA THR A 40 -11.71 18.20 28.61
C THR A 40 -11.12 17.88 27.23
N LEU A 41 -10.55 18.88 26.54
CA LEU A 41 -9.88 18.66 25.26
C LEU A 41 -8.77 17.64 25.48
N THR A 42 -8.90 16.47 24.87
CA THR A 42 -7.92 15.39 25.08
C THR A 42 -6.84 15.37 24.02
N ARG A 43 -7.09 16.02 22.87
CA ARG A 43 -6.22 15.93 21.69
C ARG A 43 -5.78 17.27 21.15
N MET A 44 -6.47 18.33 21.51
CA MET A 44 -6.16 19.70 21.09
C MET A 44 -5.59 20.49 22.26
N ASN A 45 -4.39 21.01 22.10
CA ASN A 45 -3.90 22.10 22.93
C ASN A 45 -4.02 23.39 22.12
N SER A 46 -4.76 24.37 22.64
CA SER A 46 -4.93 25.67 22.01
C SER A 46 -4.48 26.78 22.95
N TYR A 47 -3.54 27.60 22.48
CA TYR A 47 -3.00 28.73 23.24
C TYR A 47 -2.75 29.92 22.32
N ARG A 48 -2.36 31.04 22.91
CA ARG A 48 -2.17 32.32 22.23
C ARG A 48 -0.72 32.74 22.38
N ASP A 49 -0.13 33.19 21.28
CA ASP A 49 1.14 33.90 21.24
C ASP A 49 0.84 35.30 20.68
N GLU A 50 0.77 36.30 21.56
CA GLU A 50 0.37 37.68 21.21
C GLU A 50 -0.90 37.71 20.34
N GLU A 51 -0.92 38.25 19.13
CA GLU A 51 -2.09 38.25 18.25
C GLU A 51 -2.36 36.93 17.50
N ILE A 52 -1.56 35.89 17.72
CA ILE A 52 -1.65 34.62 17.00
C ILE A 52 -2.26 33.51 17.88
N GLY A 53 -3.25 32.80 17.33
CA GLY A 53 -3.81 31.60 17.96
C GLY A 53 -3.10 30.36 17.44
N ILE A 54 -2.63 29.48 18.33
CA ILE A 54 -1.93 28.26 17.97
C ILE A 54 -2.80 27.06 18.35
N ILE A 55 -3.15 26.24 17.35
CA ILE A 55 -3.85 24.96 17.53
C ILE A 55 -2.82 23.84 17.31
N LYS A 56 -2.44 23.20 18.41
CA LYS A 56 -1.47 22.10 18.45
C LYS A 56 -2.19 20.80 18.77
N PHE A 57 -2.24 19.89 17.80
CA PHE A 57 -2.94 18.62 17.97
C PHE A 57 -2.01 17.45 18.28
N HIS A 58 -2.50 16.51 19.07
CA HIS A 58 -1.78 15.31 19.48
C HIS A 58 -2.78 14.20 19.81
N THR A 59 -2.80 13.10 19.06
CA THR A 59 -3.63 11.92 19.39
C THR A 59 -2.96 11.07 20.49
N PRO A 60 -3.51 10.97 21.72
CA PRO A 60 -2.89 10.19 22.80
C PRO A 60 -2.76 8.69 22.44
N GLY A 61 -1.69 8.04 22.88
CA GLY A 61 -1.49 6.59 22.71
C GLY A 61 -1.21 6.10 21.29
N SER A 62 -1.18 6.99 20.29
CA SER A 62 -0.86 6.68 18.89
C SER A 62 0.51 7.21 18.48
N LYS A 63 1.21 6.52 17.58
CA LYS A 63 2.46 7.03 16.97
C LYS A 63 2.18 8.16 15.96
N GLU A 64 1.03 8.13 15.31
CA GLU A 64 0.62 9.08 14.27
C GLU A 64 -0.65 9.82 14.72
N ASN A 65 -0.84 11.06 14.26
CA ASN A 65 -2.15 11.70 14.40
C ASN A 65 -3.11 11.17 13.35
N ILE A 66 -4.32 10.81 13.79
CA ILE A 66 -5.39 10.27 12.95
C ILE A 66 -6.62 11.16 13.13
N MET A 67 -7.26 11.47 12.00
CA MET A 67 -8.46 12.28 11.94
C MET A 67 -9.70 11.40 12.15
N ASP A 68 -10.14 11.30 13.39
CA ASP A 68 -11.43 10.70 13.75
C ASP A 68 -12.49 11.77 14.07
N ILE A 69 -13.70 11.33 14.44
CA ILE A 69 -14.81 12.26 14.75
C ILE A 69 -14.47 13.20 15.90
N ASN A 70 -13.83 12.70 16.98
CA ASN A 70 -13.48 13.52 18.14
C ASN A 70 -12.43 14.57 17.80
N PHE A 71 -11.42 14.20 17.02
CA PHE A 71 -10.44 15.14 16.47
C PHE A 71 -11.13 16.27 15.71
N MET A 72 -12.08 15.93 14.82
CA MET A 72 -12.76 16.91 13.98
C MET A 72 -13.63 17.88 14.79
N MET A 73 -14.32 17.39 15.83
CA MET A 73 -15.12 18.24 16.73
C MET A 73 -14.23 19.16 17.57
N GLU A 74 -13.23 18.62 18.26
CA GLU A 74 -12.31 19.42 19.09
C GLU A 74 -11.58 20.49 18.25
N PHE A 75 -11.16 20.13 17.02
CA PHE A 75 -10.53 21.06 16.09
C PHE A 75 -11.49 22.20 15.69
N TYR A 76 -12.73 21.86 15.34
CA TYR A 76 -13.75 22.84 14.94
C TYR A 76 -14.06 23.84 16.06
N ASP A 77 -14.16 23.36 17.30
CA ASP A 77 -14.41 24.21 18.47
C ASP A 77 -13.24 25.16 18.73
N CYS A 78 -11.99 24.66 18.67
CA CYS A 78 -10.79 25.49 18.81
C CYS A 78 -10.71 26.55 17.70
N LEU A 79 -10.95 26.15 16.44
CA LEU A 79 -10.94 27.05 15.30
C LEU A 79 -11.98 28.16 15.46
N ASN A 80 -13.21 27.83 15.88
CA ASN A 80 -14.26 28.81 16.08
C ASN A 80 -13.95 29.77 17.25
N LYS A 81 -13.40 29.26 18.36
CA LYS A 81 -12.99 30.08 19.49
C LYS A 81 -11.98 31.15 19.08
N PHE A 82 -10.95 30.78 18.31
CA PHE A 82 -9.98 31.75 17.79
C PHE A 82 -10.55 32.64 16.69
N THR A 83 -11.44 32.12 15.85
CA THR A 83 -12.11 32.92 14.82
C THR A 83 -13.01 33.98 15.43
N GLN A 84 -13.66 33.73 16.57
CA GLN A 84 -14.54 34.71 17.24
C GLN A 84 -13.81 35.68 18.17
N ASN A 85 -12.58 35.37 18.57
CA ASN A 85 -11.82 36.22 19.48
C ASN A 85 -11.10 37.36 18.73
N ASP A 86 -11.55 38.61 18.90
CA ASP A 86 -11.01 39.79 18.20
C ASP A 86 -9.53 40.08 18.48
N SER A 87 -9.01 39.60 19.61
CA SER A 87 -7.59 39.75 19.96
C SER A 87 -6.66 38.84 19.14
N ILE A 88 -7.22 37.80 18.50
CA ILE A 88 -6.52 36.92 17.57
C ILE A 88 -6.67 37.48 16.15
N LYS A 89 -5.57 37.65 15.43
CA LYS A 89 -5.52 38.14 14.05
C LYS A 89 -5.17 37.06 13.03
N GLY A 90 -4.50 35.97 13.44
CA GLY A 90 -4.20 34.82 12.60
C GLY A 90 -4.16 33.52 13.39
N ILE A 91 -4.15 32.38 12.70
CA ILE A 91 -4.16 31.05 13.33
C ILE A 91 -3.04 30.17 12.75
N VAL A 92 -2.26 29.52 13.61
CA VAL A 92 -1.33 28.44 13.24
C VAL A 92 -1.95 27.10 13.61
N VAL A 93 -1.88 26.14 12.69
CA VAL A 93 -2.30 24.75 12.91
C VAL A 93 -1.08 23.85 12.75
N MET A 94 -0.75 23.10 13.79
CA MET A 94 0.46 22.27 13.82
C MET A 94 0.29 21.00 14.66
N SER A 95 1.23 20.08 14.48
CA SER A 95 1.29 18.86 15.28
C SER A 95 2.17 19.01 16.51
N GLY A 96 1.73 18.42 17.62
CA GLY A 96 2.56 18.16 18.80
C GLY A 96 3.29 16.81 18.77
N LYS A 97 3.16 16.03 17.70
CA LYS A 97 3.93 14.78 17.50
C LYS A 97 5.08 15.01 16.55
N SER A 98 6.25 14.51 16.92
CA SER A 98 7.41 14.46 16.02
C SER A 98 7.16 13.50 14.86
N GLY A 99 7.49 13.94 13.64
CA GLY A 99 7.43 13.09 12.44
C GLY A 99 6.03 12.76 11.93
N SER A 100 4.97 13.31 12.54
CA SER A 100 3.59 13.10 12.11
C SER A 100 2.83 14.43 12.14
N PHE A 101 2.39 14.91 10.98
CA PHE A 101 1.35 15.93 10.93
C PHE A 101 0.00 15.24 11.10
N ILE A 102 -0.56 14.66 10.05
CA ILE A 102 -1.77 13.82 10.11
C ILE A 102 -1.61 12.72 9.05
N ALA A 103 -1.72 11.46 9.47
CA ALA A 103 -1.51 10.30 8.60
C ALA A 103 -2.74 9.90 7.76
N GLY A 104 -3.90 10.49 8.04
CA GLY A 104 -5.14 10.28 7.32
C GLY A 104 -6.35 10.22 8.24
N ALA A 105 -7.50 9.87 7.65
CA ALA A 105 -8.73 9.57 8.38
C ALA A 105 -8.67 8.17 8.99
N ASP A 106 -9.42 7.95 10.07
CA ASP A 106 -9.56 6.61 10.66
C ASP A 106 -10.34 5.69 9.70
N THR A 107 -9.66 4.67 9.18
CA THR A 107 -10.25 3.70 8.26
C THR A 107 -11.36 2.89 8.91
N LYS A 108 -11.38 2.76 10.25
CA LYS A 108 -12.44 2.05 10.97
C LYS A 108 -13.78 2.76 10.86
N ILE A 109 -13.78 4.09 10.91
CA ILE A 109 -15.00 4.89 10.78
C ILE A 109 -15.58 4.73 9.38
N ILE A 110 -14.73 4.73 8.37
CA ILE A 110 -15.14 4.53 6.98
C ILE A 110 -15.67 3.10 6.78
N ALA A 111 -14.99 2.10 7.34
CA ALA A 111 -15.42 0.71 7.28
C ALA A 111 -16.77 0.45 7.97
N SER A 112 -17.07 1.20 9.04
CA SER A 112 -18.36 1.12 9.74
C SER A 112 -19.54 1.76 9.01
N CYS A 113 -19.31 2.51 7.93
CA CYS A 113 -20.41 3.08 7.16
C CYS A 113 -21.16 1.99 6.40
N HIS A 114 -22.44 1.82 6.72
CA HIS A 114 -23.28 0.78 6.10
C HIS A 114 -24.13 1.29 4.95
N SER A 115 -24.29 2.62 4.82
CA SER A 115 -25.09 3.23 3.77
C SER A 115 -24.37 4.38 3.06
N VAL A 116 -24.71 4.56 1.78
CA VAL A 116 -24.18 5.65 0.96
C VAL A 116 -24.49 7.02 1.59
N ALA A 117 -25.67 7.16 2.21
CA ALA A 117 -26.11 8.40 2.84
C ALA A 117 -25.24 8.76 4.06
N GLU A 118 -24.93 7.77 4.91
CA GLU A 118 -24.07 7.95 6.08
C GLU A 118 -22.66 8.38 5.69
N ALA A 119 -22.02 7.65 4.76
CA ALA A 119 -20.68 7.98 4.29
C ALA A 119 -20.64 9.33 3.55
N THR A 120 -21.69 9.67 2.78
CA THR A 120 -21.83 11.00 2.15
C THR A 120 -21.94 12.09 3.22
N ALA A 121 -22.73 11.87 4.27
CA ALA A 121 -22.88 12.83 5.36
C ALA A 121 -21.56 13.03 6.12
N LEU A 122 -20.77 11.98 6.32
CA LEU A 122 -19.42 12.08 6.89
C LEU A 122 -18.52 12.99 6.05
N SER A 123 -18.45 12.75 4.73
CA SER A 123 -17.68 13.61 3.82
C SER A 123 -18.15 15.06 3.85
N LEU A 124 -19.47 15.32 3.83
CA LEU A 124 -20.03 16.68 3.92
C LEU A 124 -19.64 17.39 5.22
N LYS A 125 -19.63 16.68 6.35
CA LYS A 125 -19.19 17.25 7.65
C LYS A 125 -17.71 17.63 7.60
N CYS A 126 -16.85 16.76 7.06
CA CYS A 126 -15.44 17.05 6.90
C CYS A 126 -15.21 18.24 5.97
N GLN A 127 -15.88 18.27 4.81
CA GLN A 127 -15.84 19.40 3.88
C GLN A 127 -16.29 20.72 4.52
N ALA A 128 -17.32 20.70 5.40
CA ALA A 128 -17.79 21.89 6.09
C ALA A 128 -16.71 22.50 6.99
N ILE A 129 -15.95 21.66 7.71
CA ILE A 129 -14.81 22.11 8.52
C ILE A 129 -13.71 22.69 7.63
N MET A 130 -13.35 22.02 6.53
CA MET A 130 -12.34 22.54 5.60
C MET A 130 -12.78 23.86 4.94
N ASN A 131 -14.06 23.99 4.60
CA ASN A 131 -14.62 25.23 4.07
C ASN A 131 -14.61 26.34 5.12
N ARG A 132 -14.78 26.01 6.40
CA ARG A 132 -14.68 26.98 7.50
C ARG A 132 -13.26 27.52 7.65
N ILE A 133 -12.24 26.67 7.48
CA ILE A 133 -10.83 27.12 7.42
C ILE A 133 -10.63 28.03 6.21
N HIS A 134 -11.01 27.58 5.01
CA HIS A 134 -10.77 28.30 3.76
C HIS A 134 -11.51 29.65 3.66
N SER A 135 -12.70 29.76 4.25
CA SER A 135 -13.48 31.00 4.29
C SER A 135 -13.22 31.84 5.55
N ASN A 136 -12.20 31.49 6.33
CA ASN A 136 -11.84 32.27 7.50
C ASN A 136 -11.33 33.64 7.07
N TYR A 137 -11.80 34.69 7.74
CA TYR A 137 -11.35 36.04 7.47
C TYR A 137 -9.99 36.33 8.14
N LYS A 138 -9.55 35.44 9.04
CA LYS A 138 -8.21 35.44 9.63
C LYS A 138 -7.33 34.42 8.89
N PRO A 139 -6.10 34.77 8.48
CA PRO A 139 -5.21 33.85 7.80
C PRO A 139 -4.88 32.63 8.68
N VAL A 140 -4.83 31.45 8.06
CA VAL A 140 -4.50 30.17 8.70
C VAL A 140 -3.25 29.55 8.06
N VAL A 141 -2.21 29.29 8.87
CA VAL A 141 -0.95 28.67 8.42
C VAL A 141 -0.89 27.22 8.92
N ALA A 142 -0.63 26.28 8.01
CA ALA A 142 -0.34 24.88 8.35
C ALA A 142 1.17 24.66 8.51
N ALA A 143 1.59 24.27 9.72
CA ALA A 143 2.98 23.93 10.04
C ALA A 143 3.17 22.41 10.08
N ILE A 144 3.91 21.87 9.12
CA ILE A 144 3.94 20.44 8.78
C ILE A 144 5.33 19.84 9.09
N ASN A 145 5.42 18.99 10.11
CA ASN A 145 6.67 18.40 10.61
C ASN A 145 6.81 16.89 10.33
N GLY A 146 6.05 16.33 9.38
CA GLY A 146 6.05 14.89 9.15
C GLY A 146 5.01 14.41 8.16
N THR A 147 4.53 13.17 8.36
CA THR A 147 3.50 12.53 7.53
C THR A 147 2.26 13.42 7.40
N CYS A 148 1.93 13.84 6.17
CA CYS A 148 0.78 14.68 5.84
C CYS A 148 0.01 14.02 4.68
N LEU A 149 -0.84 13.05 5.02
CA LEU A 149 -1.51 12.18 4.06
C LEU A 149 -3.04 12.26 4.17
N GLY A 150 -3.70 12.08 3.03
CA GLY A 150 -5.15 12.05 2.92
C GLY A 150 -5.85 13.24 3.57
N GLY A 151 -6.75 13.00 4.52
CA GLY A 151 -7.42 14.06 5.29
C GLY A 151 -6.48 15.09 5.94
N GLY A 152 -5.25 14.68 6.28
CA GLY A 152 -4.19 15.59 6.74
C GLY A 152 -3.75 16.59 5.69
N LEU A 153 -3.55 16.12 4.46
CA LEU A 153 -3.25 16.98 3.32
C LEU A 153 -4.46 17.83 2.95
N GLU A 154 -5.67 17.28 3.01
CA GLU A 154 -6.90 18.04 2.74
C GLU A 154 -7.10 19.21 3.73
N LEU A 155 -6.71 19.03 4.99
CA LEU A 155 -6.65 20.11 5.99
C LEU A 155 -5.60 21.15 5.63
N ALA A 156 -4.38 20.73 5.28
CA ALA A 156 -3.33 21.65 4.85
C ALA A 156 -3.69 22.42 3.57
N LEU A 157 -4.42 21.79 2.65
CA LEU A 157 -4.95 22.40 1.43
C LEU A 157 -6.05 23.43 1.72
N ALA A 158 -6.75 23.30 2.85
CA ALA A 158 -7.75 24.27 3.28
C ALA A 158 -7.13 25.54 3.89
N CYS A 159 -5.88 25.47 4.36
CA CYS A 159 -5.14 26.57 4.96
C CYS A 159 -4.59 27.55 3.91
N ASP A 160 -4.35 28.79 4.32
CA ASP A 160 -3.87 29.88 3.46
C ASP A 160 -2.39 29.78 3.14
N TYR A 161 -1.60 29.11 3.96
CA TYR A 161 -0.16 28.92 3.73
C TYR A 161 0.33 27.61 4.33
N ARG A 162 1.30 26.95 3.68
CA ARG A 162 1.90 25.69 4.14
C ARG A 162 3.41 25.85 4.30
N ILE A 163 3.89 25.69 5.53
CA ILE A 163 5.30 25.59 5.87
C ILE A 163 5.61 24.16 6.30
N ALA A 164 6.69 23.57 5.77
CA ALA A 164 7.04 22.19 6.06
C ALA A 164 8.51 21.98 6.37
N VAL A 165 8.82 21.03 7.26
CA VAL A 165 10.19 20.61 7.54
C VAL A 165 10.73 19.76 6.40
N ASN A 166 11.92 20.08 5.88
CA ASN A 166 12.59 19.32 4.83
C ASN A 166 13.29 18.07 5.40
N SER A 167 12.48 17.06 5.73
CA SER A 167 12.94 15.78 6.29
C SER A 167 12.41 14.61 5.47
N LYS A 168 13.12 13.48 5.50
CA LYS A 168 12.64 12.21 4.93
C LYS A 168 11.33 11.72 5.55
N LYS A 169 11.06 12.07 6.81
CA LYS A 169 9.79 11.76 7.49
C LYS A 169 8.63 12.63 6.97
N THR A 170 8.92 13.80 6.37
CA THR A 170 7.90 14.73 5.86
C THR A 170 7.48 14.35 4.45
N ILE A 171 6.34 13.68 4.35
CA ILE A 171 5.79 13.17 3.10
C ILE A 171 4.35 13.64 2.87
N PHE A 172 4.00 13.86 1.62
CA PHE A 172 2.69 14.36 1.19
C PHE A 172 2.03 13.41 0.20
N GLY A 173 0.71 13.25 0.26
CA GLY A 173 -0.02 12.43 -0.70
C GLY A 173 -1.51 12.26 -0.38
N LEU A 174 -2.26 11.78 -1.36
CA LEU A 174 -3.68 11.45 -1.28
C LEU A 174 -3.86 9.95 -1.54
N PRO A 175 -3.60 9.07 -0.54
CA PRO A 175 -3.55 7.63 -0.73
C PRO A 175 -4.93 6.96 -0.81
N GLU A 176 -6.03 7.70 -0.81
CA GLU A 176 -7.41 7.18 -0.74
C GLU A 176 -7.72 6.15 -1.82
N VAL A 177 -7.20 6.34 -3.03
CA VAL A 177 -7.39 5.41 -4.15
C VAL A 177 -6.86 4.01 -3.86
N ARG A 178 -5.83 3.88 -3.00
CA ARG A 178 -5.28 2.58 -2.58
C ARG A 178 -6.21 1.81 -1.65
N LEU A 179 -7.17 2.52 -1.05
CA LEU A 179 -8.23 1.95 -0.23
C LEU A 179 -9.54 1.78 -1.01
N GLY A 180 -9.54 2.00 -2.34
CA GLY A 180 -10.75 2.00 -3.15
C GLY A 180 -11.63 3.23 -2.92
N LEU A 181 -11.05 4.31 -2.37
CA LEU A 181 -11.74 5.55 -2.05
C LEU A 181 -11.24 6.70 -2.94
N LEU A 182 -11.76 7.90 -2.67
CA LEU A 182 -11.27 9.15 -3.23
C LEU A 182 -11.15 10.20 -2.11
N PRO A 183 -10.38 11.29 -2.29
CA PRO A 183 -10.30 12.38 -1.31
C PRO A 183 -11.69 12.91 -0.97
N GLY A 184 -12.03 12.96 0.32
CA GLY A 184 -13.41 13.16 0.79
C GLY A 184 -13.67 14.48 1.53
N ALA A 185 -12.65 15.32 1.70
CA ALA A 185 -12.75 16.60 2.42
C ALA A 185 -12.34 17.81 1.53
N GLY A 186 -12.46 17.68 0.22
CA GLY A 186 -12.25 18.71 -0.80
C GLY A 186 -10.91 18.60 -1.54
N GLY A 187 -10.14 17.54 -1.33
CA GLY A 187 -8.88 17.28 -2.03
C GLY A 187 -9.04 17.21 -3.54
N THR A 188 -10.14 16.64 -4.05
CA THR A 188 -10.42 16.60 -5.50
C THR A 188 -10.66 17.98 -6.10
N GLN A 189 -10.90 18.99 -5.26
CA GLN A 189 -11.22 20.34 -5.69
C GLN A 189 -10.09 21.33 -5.42
N ARG A 190 -9.47 21.27 -4.23
CA ARG A 190 -8.42 22.22 -3.84
C ARG A 190 -7.08 21.88 -4.47
N LEU A 191 -6.69 20.60 -4.54
CA LEU A 191 -5.39 20.21 -5.08
C LEU A 191 -5.23 20.61 -6.57
N PRO A 192 -6.19 20.32 -7.48
CA PRO A 192 -6.09 20.71 -8.90
C PRO A 192 -6.07 22.21 -9.18
N ARG A 193 -6.44 23.02 -8.19
CA ARG A 193 -6.42 24.49 -8.26
C ARG A 193 -5.17 25.09 -7.61
N LEU A 194 -4.50 24.32 -6.75
CA LEU A 194 -3.26 24.73 -6.09
C LEU A 194 -2.03 24.37 -6.93
N ILE A 195 -2.01 23.16 -7.48
CA ILE A 195 -0.92 22.66 -8.30
C ILE A 195 -1.44 22.28 -9.70
N SER A 196 -0.53 21.96 -10.62
CA SER A 196 -0.84 21.42 -11.94
C SER A 196 -1.87 20.29 -11.90
N ILE A 197 -2.84 20.31 -12.82
CA ILE A 197 -3.83 19.22 -12.98
C ILE A 197 -3.16 17.86 -13.19
N ILE A 198 -2.01 17.82 -13.86
CA ILE A 198 -1.29 16.58 -14.17
C ILE A 198 -0.74 15.98 -12.88
N ASP A 199 -0.04 16.78 -12.08
CA ASP A 199 0.51 16.35 -10.79
C ASP A 199 -0.60 16.02 -9.80
N SER A 200 -1.70 16.76 -9.82
CA SER A 200 -2.87 16.50 -8.98
C SER A 200 -3.52 15.16 -9.31
N MET A 201 -3.75 14.88 -10.61
CA MET A 201 -4.30 13.61 -11.06
C MET A 201 -3.37 12.46 -10.74
N ASP A 202 -2.06 12.64 -10.93
CA ASP A 202 -1.06 11.63 -10.62
C ASP A 202 -1.05 11.30 -9.11
N LEU A 203 -1.10 12.31 -8.23
CA LEU A 203 -1.21 12.10 -6.78
C LEU A 203 -2.50 11.38 -6.39
N MET A 204 -3.65 11.81 -6.92
CA MET A 204 -4.96 11.24 -6.56
C MET A 204 -5.20 9.85 -7.15
N LEU A 205 -4.73 9.57 -8.37
CA LEU A 205 -4.99 8.30 -9.07
C LEU A 205 -3.99 7.20 -8.70
N THR A 206 -2.78 7.54 -8.27
CA THR A 206 -1.76 6.55 -7.85
C THR A 206 -1.66 6.39 -6.34
N GLY A 207 -2.14 7.39 -5.59
CA GLY A 207 -1.97 7.47 -4.14
C GLY A 207 -0.50 7.52 -3.70
N LYS A 208 0.41 7.90 -4.60
CA LYS A 208 1.83 7.97 -4.30
C LYS A 208 2.12 9.11 -3.34
N THR A 209 3.23 8.97 -2.61
CA THR A 209 3.74 10.02 -1.74
C THR A 209 4.88 10.77 -2.42
N ILE A 210 5.06 12.04 -2.05
CA ILE A 210 6.15 12.90 -2.50
C ILE A 210 6.90 13.48 -1.29
N SER A 211 8.18 13.75 -1.46
CA SER A 211 9.03 14.40 -0.45
C SER A 211 8.68 15.88 -0.28
N ALA A 212 9.12 16.47 0.83
CA ALA A 212 9.03 17.92 1.07
C ALA A 212 9.65 18.76 -0.05
N SER A 213 10.84 18.39 -0.53
CA SER A 213 11.50 19.05 -1.67
C SER A 213 10.66 19.04 -2.95
N LYS A 214 10.09 17.87 -3.29
CA LYS A 214 9.20 17.75 -4.45
C LYS A 214 7.91 18.55 -4.25
N ALA A 215 7.31 18.50 -3.06
CA ALA A 215 6.10 19.26 -2.71
C ALA A 215 6.30 20.77 -2.86
N LYS A 216 7.46 21.30 -2.45
CA LYS A 216 7.84 22.70 -2.69
C LYS A 216 8.02 23.01 -4.18
N SER A 217 8.67 22.11 -4.95
CA SER A 217 8.94 22.34 -6.37
C SER A 217 7.67 22.46 -7.23
N ILE A 218 6.60 21.74 -6.87
CA ILE A 218 5.32 21.72 -7.59
C ILE A 218 4.31 22.75 -7.05
N GLY A 219 4.66 23.51 -6.01
CA GLY A 219 3.79 24.52 -5.40
C GLY A 219 2.77 23.98 -4.38
N LEU A 220 2.92 22.73 -3.92
CA LEU A 220 2.07 22.18 -2.86
C LEU A 220 2.42 22.80 -1.49
N VAL A 221 3.71 23.01 -1.23
CA VAL A 221 4.23 23.64 -0.01
C VAL A 221 4.80 25.02 -0.35
N ASP A 222 4.43 26.03 0.43
CA ASP A 222 4.81 27.41 0.18
C ASP A 222 6.21 27.75 0.74
N MET A 223 6.66 27.12 1.82
CA MET A 223 8.01 27.31 2.40
C MET A 223 8.56 26.02 3.01
N LEU A 224 9.88 25.82 2.90
CA LEU A 224 10.59 24.73 3.59
C LEU A 224 11.45 25.28 4.72
N VAL A 225 11.47 24.56 5.83
CA VAL A 225 12.39 24.76 6.95
C VAL A 225 13.37 23.61 6.96
N GLU A 226 14.66 23.91 6.86
CA GLU A 226 15.70 22.88 6.94
C GLU A 226 15.85 22.42 8.40
N PRO A 227 15.94 21.11 8.66
CA PRO A 227 16.29 20.62 9.99
C PRO A 227 17.72 21.07 10.34
N LEU A 228 17.96 21.47 11.59
CA LEU A 228 19.33 21.73 12.04
C LEU A 228 20.17 20.44 11.96
N ALA A 229 21.46 20.62 11.69
CA ALA A 229 22.39 19.50 11.56
C ALA A 229 22.39 18.61 12.83
N PRO A 230 22.52 17.27 12.70
CA PRO A 230 22.61 16.38 13.84
C PRO A 230 23.80 16.77 14.73
N GLY A 231 23.54 17.12 16.00
CA GLY A 231 24.60 17.39 17.00
C GLY A 231 24.48 18.69 17.78
N LEU A 232 23.64 19.65 17.37
CA LEU A 232 23.40 20.89 18.13
C LEU A 232 22.28 20.72 19.17
N HIS A 233 21.20 20.01 18.81
CA HIS A 233 20.16 19.54 19.73
C HIS A 233 19.61 18.20 19.21
N THR A 234 19.50 17.18 20.07
CA THR A 234 18.83 15.89 19.75
C THR A 234 17.32 15.93 20.01
N ASP A 235 16.79 17.08 20.41
CA ASP A 235 15.40 17.21 20.81
C ASP A 235 14.49 17.34 19.60
N GLU A 236 13.69 16.29 19.35
CA GLU A 236 12.60 16.36 18.38
C GLU A 236 11.61 17.50 18.71
N ASP A 237 11.55 17.91 19.98
CA ASP A 237 10.81 19.07 20.47
C ASP A 237 11.38 20.40 19.99
N TYR A 238 12.69 20.48 19.72
CA TYR A 238 13.32 21.70 19.22
C TYR A 238 12.83 22.02 17.80
N MET A 239 12.80 21.03 16.91
CA MET A 239 12.30 21.25 15.54
C MET A 239 10.82 21.65 15.50
N ILE A 240 10.02 21.14 16.45
CA ILE A 240 8.62 21.56 16.60
C ILE A 240 8.55 23.03 17.01
N LYS A 241 9.40 23.48 17.95
CA LYS A 241 9.48 24.89 18.37
C LYS A 241 9.95 25.81 17.26
N GLU A 242 10.99 25.44 16.51
CA GLU A 242 11.47 26.24 15.37
C GLU A 242 10.41 26.35 14.28
N LEU A 243 9.71 25.26 13.97
CA LEU A 243 8.62 25.29 13.01
C LEU A 243 7.46 26.17 13.49
N GLU A 244 7.15 26.15 14.80
CA GLU A 244 6.15 27.01 15.42
C GLU A 244 6.53 28.49 15.28
N GLN A 245 7.75 28.85 15.67
CA GLN A 245 8.28 30.22 15.54
C GLN A 245 8.29 30.69 14.08
N GLY A 246 8.75 29.83 13.16
CA GLY A 246 8.72 30.13 11.72
C GLY A 246 7.31 30.32 11.19
N ALA A 247 6.34 29.50 11.63
CA ALA A 247 4.93 29.64 11.24
C ALA A 247 4.30 30.92 11.79
N VAL A 248 4.61 31.30 13.04
CA VAL A 248 4.17 32.55 13.66
C VAL A 248 4.76 33.74 12.90
N GLN A 249 6.05 33.71 12.57
CA GLN A 249 6.68 34.79 11.80
C GLN A 249 6.05 34.95 10.42
N VAL A 250 5.88 33.86 9.67
CA VAL A 250 5.19 33.88 8.37
C VAL A 250 3.80 34.51 8.50
N LEU A 251 3.08 34.21 9.57
CA LEU A 251 1.75 34.76 9.79
C LEU A 251 1.78 36.26 10.12
N ARG A 252 2.76 36.73 10.89
CA ARG A 252 3.00 38.17 11.10
C ARG A 252 3.31 38.88 9.78
N ASP A 253 4.16 38.29 8.95
CA ASP A 253 4.51 38.84 7.63
C ASP A 253 3.29 38.89 6.68
N LEU A 254 2.38 37.91 6.78
CA LEU A 254 1.10 37.93 6.04
C LEU A 254 0.18 39.06 6.53
N LEU A 255 0.14 39.32 7.84
CA LEU A 255 -0.68 40.37 8.45
C LEU A 255 -0.12 41.77 8.18
N SER A 256 1.20 41.94 8.13
CA SER A 256 1.87 43.20 7.80
C SER A 256 1.85 43.51 6.30
N THR A 257 1.43 42.55 5.46
CA THR A 257 1.49 42.57 3.99
C THR A 257 2.91 42.59 3.40
N GLU A 258 3.92 42.30 4.22
CA GLU A 258 5.32 42.10 3.79
C GLU A 258 5.48 40.81 2.98
N LEU A 259 4.64 39.80 3.25
CA LEU A 259 4.57 38.56 2.47
C LEU A 259 3.34 38.54 1.57
N VAL A 260 3.55 38.61 0.25
CA VAL A 260 2.51 38.34 -0.75
C VAL A 260 2.59 36.88 -1.19
N VAL A 261 1.52 36.13 -0.98
CA VAL A 261 1.43 34.72 -1.37
C VAL A 261 1.34 34.61 -2.90
N LEU A 262 2.49 34.58 -3.57
CA LEU A 262 2.60 34.43 -5.02
C LEU A 262 2.76 32.96 -5.41
N ARG A 263 1.64 32.31 -5.73
CA ARG A 263 1.62 30.95 -6.28
C ARG A 263 1.63 30.99 -7.81
N LYS A 264 2.78 31.29 -8.41
CA LYS A 264 2.92 31.20 -9.87
C LYS A 264 3.22 29.76 -10.27
N LEU A 265 2.32 29.15 -11.04
CA LEU A 265 2.60 27.88 -11.73
C LEU A 265 3.77 28.10 -12.70
N LYS A 266 4.80 27.25 -12.61
CA LYS A 266 5.95 27.31 -13.53
C LYS A 266 5.55 26.81 -14.92
N PHE A 267 6.20 27.31 -15.97
CA PHE A 267 6.05 26.76 -17.32
C PHE A 267 6.57 25.30 -17.36
N PRO A 268 5.90 24.35 -18.08
CA PRO A 268 4.72 24.52 -18.94
C PRO A 268 3.37 24.34 -18.21
N HIS A 269 3.36 24.11 -16.90
CA HIS A 269 2.12 23.83 -16.15
C HIS A 269 1.10 24.98 -16.19
N ASN A 270 1.58 26.22 -16.25
CA ASN A 270 0.72 27.39 -16.45
C ASN A 270 -0.05 27.32 -17.78
N LEU A 271 0.62 26.89 -18.87
CA LEU A 271 0.00 26.76 -20.18
C LEU A 271 -1.12 25.71 -20.19
N VAL A 272 -0.88 24.55 -19.57
CA VAL A 272 -1.90 23.50 -19.45
C VAL A 272 -3.12 23.99 -18.67
N HIS A 273 -2.90 24.75 -17.59
CA HIS A 273 -3.99 25.33 -16.81
C HIS A 273 -4.82 26.32 -17.65
N THR A 274 -4.18 27.23 -18.39
CA THR A 274 -4.89 28.14 -19.31
C THR A 274 -5.61 27.39 -20.42
N LEU A 275 -5.04 26.30 -20.95
CA LEU A 275 -5.69 25.48 -21.97
C LEU A 275 -6.93 24.74 -21.43
N LEU A 276 -7.00 24.41 -20.14
CA LEU A 276 -8.20 23.82 -19.52
C LEU A 276 -9.41 24.77 -19.46
N ASP A 277 -9.19 26.08 -19.61
CA ASP A 277 -10.29 27.03 -19.74
C ASP A 277 -11.02 26.85 -21.08
N ILE A 278 -10.30 26.37 -22.11
CA ILE A 278 -10.86 26.03 -23.42
C ILE A 278 -11.65 24.73 -23.31
N GLU A 279 -12.95 24.79 -23.60
CA GLU A 279 -13.86 23.65 -23.42
C GLU A 279 -13.44 22.40 -24.23
N LEU A 280 -12.99 22.59 -25.47
CA LEU A 280 -12.54 21.48 -26.32
C LEU A 280 -11.34 20.73 -25.70
N PHE A 281 -10.31 21.48 -25.28
CA PHE A 281 -9.10 20.89 -24.69
C PHE A 281 -9.42 20.23 -23.34
N ARG A 282 -10.24 20.88 -22.51
CA ARG A 282 -10.74 20.29 -21.25
C ARG A 282 -11.42 18.95 -21.48
N ASN A 283 -12.34 18.88 -22.44
CA ASN A 283 -13.04 17.63 -22.76
C ASN A 283 -12.08 16.55 -23.25
N LEU A 284 -11.15 16.89 -24.14
CA LEU A 284 -10.15 15.96 -24.66
C LEU A 284 -9.23 15.43 -23.55
N PHE A 285 -8.76 16.30 -22.64
CA PHE A 285 -7.95 15.91 -21.49
C PHE A 285 -8.67 14.89 -20.60
N PHE A 286 -9.93 15.12 -20.27
CA PHE A 286 -10.68 14.19 -19.41
C PHE A 286 -11.06 12.88 -20.13
N VAL A 287 -11.20 12.88 -21.46
CA VAL A 287 -11.33 11.64 -22.26
C VAL A 287 -10.03 10.85 -22.22
N TYR A 288 -8.89 11.51 -22.44
CA TYR A 288 -7.57 10.87 -22.31
C TYR A 288 -7.36 10.26 -20.92
N MET A 289 -7.66 11.02 -19.85
CA MET A 289 -7.54 10.54 -18.47
C MET A 289 -8.45 9.34 -18.19
N ARG A 290 -9.69 9.35 -18.70
CA ARG A 290 -10.60 8.20 -18.57
C ARG A 290 -10.04 6.96 -19.27
N ASN A 291 -9.60 7.09 -20.51
CA ASN A 291 -9.04 5.96 -21.27
C ASN A 291 -7.78 5.40 -20.61
N LYS A 292 -6.93 6.29 -20.07
CA LYS A 292 -5.73 5.89 -19.32
C LYS A 292 -6.09 5.11 -18.05
N VAL A 293 -7.10 5.57 -17.31
CA VAL A 293 -7.60 4.87 -16.12
C VAL A 293 -8.16 3.50 -16.51
N GLU A 294 -9.07 3.45 -17.49
CA GLU A 294 -9.70 2.20 -17.94
C GLU A 294 -8.66 1.15 -18.35
N LYS A 295 -7.64 1.57 -19.13
CA LYS A 295 -6.55 0.69 -19.55
C LYS A 295 -5.68 0.20 -18.38
N SER A 296 -5.56 0.98 -17.31
CA SER A 296 -4.71 0.63 -16.16
C SER A 296 -5.47 -0.22 -15.13
N THR A 297 -6.79 -0.05 -15.03
CA THR A 297 -7.64 -0.71 -14.03
C THR A 297 -8.40 -1.91 -14.58
N HIS A 298 -8.50 -2.03 -15.91
CA HIS A 298 -9.35 -3.02 -16.61
C HIS A 298 -10.81 -3.00 -16.11
N GLY A 299 -11.29 -1.84 -15.66
CA GLY A 299 -12.65 -1.66 -15.14
C GLY A 299 -12.90 -2.19 -13.73
N HIS A 300 -11.96 -2.90 -13.10
CA HIS A 300 -12.17 -3.53 -11.78
C HIS A 300 -12.15 -2.57 -10.59
N TYR A 301 -11.57 -1.37 -10.77
CA TYR A 301 -11.40 -0.40 -9.70
C TYR A 301 -12.25 0.86 -9.99
N PRO A 302 -13.39 1.05 -9.30
CA PRO A 302 -14.30 2.16 -9.61
C PRO A 302 -13.75 3.52 -9.17
N ALA A 303 -12.98 3.59 -8.09
CA ALA A 303 -12.51 4.85 -7.50
C ALA A 303 -11.71 5.74 -8.47
N PRO A 304 -10.69 5.25 -9.21
CA PRO A 304 -10.00 6.03 -10.24
C PRO A 304 -10.92 6.74 -11.24
N SER A 305 -11.92 6.02 -11.76
CA SER A 305 -12.89 6.59 -12.72
C SER A 305 -13.77 7.65 -12.07
N HIS A 306 -14.16 7.45 -10.79
CA HIS A 306 -14.89 8.45 -10.02
C HIS A 306 -14.07 9.70 -9.73
N ILE A 307 -12.77 9.58 -9.42
CA ILE A 307 -11.86 10.72 -9.22
C ILE A 307 -11.84 11.61 -10.46
N VAL A 308 -11.60 11.03 -11.65
CA VAL A 308 -11.58 11.77 -12.92
C VAL A 308 -12.91 12.52 -13.14
N ASN A 309 -14.03 11.85 -12.88
CA ASN A 309 -15.36 12.44 -13.06
C ASN A 309 -15.68 13.57 -12.07
N VAL A 310 -15.30 13.43 -10.80
CA VAL A 310 -15.52 14.43 -9.75
C VAL A 310 -14.70 15.69 -10.04
N VAL A 311 -13.42 15.53 -10.41
CA VAL A 311 -12.57 16.67 -10.79
C VAL A 311 -13.15 17.37 -12.03
N ARG A 312 -13.55 16.61 -13.06
CA ARG A 312 -14.19 17.16 -14.26
C ARG A 312 -15.42 18.00 -13.95
N LYS A 313 -16.31 17.51 -13.07
CA LYS A 313 -17.50 18.25 -12.64
C LYS A 313 -17.12 19.56 -11.95
N GLY A 314 -16.09 19.53 -11.10
CA GLY A 314 -15.55 20.71 -10.44
C GLY A 314 -15.03 21.78 -11.41
N PHE A 315 -14.34 21.39 -12.49
CA PHE A 315 -13.90 22.33 -13.52
C PHE A 315 -15.04 22.84 -14.40
N LYS A 316 -16.05 22.01 -14.67
CA LYS A 316 -17.17 22.39 -15.55
C LYS A 316 -18.22 23.28 -14.86
N PHE A 317 -18.57 22.98 -13.62
CA PHE A 317 -19.68 23.63 -12.90
C PHE A 317 -19.25 24.46 -11.69
N GLY A 318 -17.95 24.44 -11.35
CA GLY A 318 -17.39 25.18 -10.23
C GLY A 318 -17.19 24.31 -8.98
N ILE A 319 -16.49 24.90 -7.99
CA ILE A 319 -16.03 24.18 -6.80
C ILE A 319 -17.18 23.65 -5.93
N GLY A 320 -18.28 24.39 -5.82
CA GLY A 320 -19.44 23.98 -5.01
C GLY A 320 -20.08 22.69 -5.51
N ASP A 321 -20.29 22.57 -6.82
CA ASP A 321 -20.82 21.34 -7.42
C ASP A 321 -19.78 20.21 -7.45
N GLY A 322 -18.50 20.56 -7.58
CA GLY A 322 -17.39 19.62 -7.39
C GLY A 322 -17.38 18.97 -6.01
N LEU A 323 -17.50 19.76 -4.93
CA LEU A 323 -17.54 19.26 -3.55
C LEU A 323 -18.77 18.39 -3.27
N LYS A 324 -19.95 18.76 -3.79
CA LYS A 324 -21.15 17.91 -3.70
C LYS A 324 -20.96 16.58 -4.44
N ALA A 325 -20.35 16.62 -5.63
CA ALA A 325 -20.06 15.43 -6.40
C ALA A 325 -19.01 14.55 -5.70
N GLU A 326 -18.00 15.16 -5.08
CA GLU A 326 -17.00 14.48 -4.26
C GLU A 326 -17.66 13.73 -3.11
N ALA A 327 -18.50 14.39 -2.31
CA ALA A 327 -19.14 13.76 -1.16
C ALA A 327 -20.05 12.58 -1.55
N LYS A 328 -20.83 12.74 -2.63
CA LYS A 328 -21.67 11.65 -3.14
C LYS A 328 -20.82 10.48 -3.65
N ALA A 329 -19.73 10.76 -4.38
CA ALA A 329 -18.87 9.73 -4.90
C ALA A 329 -18.08 9.02 -3.78
N PHE A 330 -17.62 9.75 -2.77
CA PHE A 330 -17.04 9.19 -1.55
C PHE A 330 -18.01 8.22 -0.87
N GLY A 331 -19.28 8.62 -0.71
CA GLY A 331 -20.30 7.76 -0.12
C GLY A 331 -20.54 6.47 -0.90
N LEU A 332 -20.53 6.53 -2.24
CA LEU A 332 -20.64 5.35 -3.09
C LEU A 332 -19.44 4.42 -2.90
N MET A 333 -18.22 4.97 -2.97
CA MET A 333 -16.99 4.20 -2.86
C MET A 333 -16.81 3.56 -1.49
N ALA A 334 -17.06 4.30 -0.40
CA ALA A 334 -16.93 3.78 0.97
C ALA A 334 -17.81 2.55 1.23
N THR A 335 -18.93 2.41 0.53
CA THR A 335 -19.83 1.26 0.65
C THR A 335 -19.56 0.14 -0.36
N SER A 336 -18.68 0.35 -1.34
CA SER A 336 -18.43 -0.61 -2.41
C SER A 336 -17.70 -1.86 -1.89
N PRO A 337 -17.94 -3.05 -2.49
CA PRO A 337 -17.25 -4.27 -2.08
C PRO A 337 -15.73 -4.17 -2.26
N GLU A 338 -15.26 -3.51 -3.34
CA GLU A 338 -13.85 -3.32 -3.64
C GLU A 338 -13.17 -2.47 -2.57
N SER A 339 -13.79 -1.34 -2.16
CA SER A 339 -13.27 -0.50 -1.09
C SER A 339 -13.19 -1.26 0.23
N LYS A 340 -14.22 -2.05 0.58
CA LYS A 340 -14.20 -2.87 1.81
C LYS A 340 -13.08 -3.90 1.78
N SER A 341 -12.84 -4.55 0.64
CA SER A 341 -11.74 -5.49 0.45
C SER A 341 -10.37 -4.83 0.56
N LEU A 342 -10.19 -3.63 0.00
CA LEU A 342 -8.92 -2.90 0.04
C LEU A 342 -8.63 -2.33 1.44
N ILE A 343 -9.65 -1.82 2.15
CA ILE A 343 -9.53 -1.40 3.57
C ILE A 343 -9.19 -2.60 4.46
N HIS A 344 -9.81 -3.75 4.19
CA HIS A 344 -9.51 -5.00 4.87
C HIS A 344 -8.03 -5.39 4.69
N LEU A 345 -7.53 -5.44 3.46
CA LEU A 345 -6.13 -5.72 3.17
C LEU A 345 -5.16 -4.72 3.82
N PHE A 346 -5.51 -3.43 3.83
CA PHE A 346 -4.72 -2.42 4.53
C PHE A 346 -4.61 -2.72 6.04
N THR A 347 -5.72 -3.09 6.66
CA THR A 347 -5.77 -3.46 8.08
C THR A 347 -4.90 -4.69 8.36
N LEU A 348 -5.08 -5.76 7.58
CA LEU A 348 -4.27 -6.98 7.68
C LEU A 348 -2.77 -6.70 7.49
N SER A 349 -2.41 -5.86 6.52
CA SER A 349 -1.01 -5.52 6.25
C SER A 349 -0.35 -4.77 7.41
N THR A 350 -1.12 -3.99 8.18
CA THR A 350 -0.62 -3.27 9.36
C THR A 350 -0.31 -4.24 10.50
N GLU A 351 -1.06 -5.33 10.60
CA GLU A 351 -0.81 -6.39 11.58
C GLU A 351 0.37 -7.28 11.17
N CYS A 352 0.50 -7.61 9.89
CA CYS A 352 1.64 -8.37 9.36
C CYS A 352 2.98 -7.61 9.42
N LYS A 353 2.96 -6.32 9.79
CA LYS A 353 4.17 -5.55 10.11
C LYS A 353 4.67 -5.75 11.55
N LYS A 354 4.01 -6.60 12.33
CA LYS A 354 4.39 -6.94 13.71
C LYS A 354 5.01 -8.32 13.74
N ASN A 355 6.07 -8.49 14.53
CA ASN A 355 6.66 -9.79 14.77
C ASN A 355 5.75 -10.59 15.74
N PRO A 356 5.26 -11.79 15.36
CA PRO A 356 4.42 -12.60 16.23
C PRO A 356 5.21 -13.37 17.31
N PHE A 357 6.54 -13.38 17.23
CA PHE A 357 7.42 -14.07 18.18
C PHE A 357 7.96 -13.13 19.27
N PRO A 358 8.45 -13.68 20.40
CA PRO A 358 9.14 -12.88 21.41
C PRO A 358 10.35 -12.13 20.82
N PRO A 359 10.71 -10.96 21.38
CA PRO A 359 11.91 -10.24 20.97
C PRO A 359 13.15 -11.13 21.05
N VAL A 360 14.03 -11.02 20.05
CA VAL A 360 15.32 -11.71 20.03
C VAL A 360 16.28 -11.11 21.06
N LYS A 361 17.22 -11.92 21.57
CA LYS A 361 18.26 -11.40 22.49
C LYS A 361 19.20 -10.42 21.80
N LYS A 362 19.50 -10.66 20.53
CA LYS A 362 20.38 -9.84 19.69
C LYS A 362 19.75 -9.65 18.31
N GLU A 363 19.42 -8.41 17.99
CA GLU A 363 18.92 -8.05 16.65
C GLU A 363 20.03 -8.22 15.59
N PRO A 364 19.78 -8.93 14.48
CA PRO A 364 20.77 -9.08 13.41
C PRO A 364 21.17 -7.72 12.83
N LYS A 365 22.46 -7.40 12.80
CA LYS A 365 22.97 -6.16 12.18
C LYS A 365 23.77 -6.43 10.91
N SER A 366 24.33 -7.63 10.82
CA SER A 366 25.09 -8.12 9.69
C SER A 366 24.42 -9.33 9.04
N LEU A 367 24.35 -9.34 7.71
CA LEU A 367 23.76 -10.41 6.92
C LEU A 367 24.80 -11.01 5.99
N ALA A 368 24.76 -12.32 5.77
CA ALA A 368 25.48 -12.99 4.70
C ALA A 368 24.48 -13.51 3.67
N VAL A 369 24.75 -13.33 2.37
CA VAL A 369 23.95 -13.85 1.27
C VAL A 369 24.83 -14.75 0.41
N ILE A 370 24.42 -16.01 0.27
CA ILE A 370 25.18 -17.03 -0.47
C ILE A 370 24.56 -17.22 -1.85
N GLY A 371 25.33 -16.92 -2.88
CA GLY A 371 24.89 -16.85 -4.27
C GLY A 371 24.72 -15.41 -4.73
N ALA A 372 25.49 -15.00 -5.74
CA ALA A 372 25.42 -13.70 -6.42
C ALA A 372 24.58 -13.75 -7.70
N GLY A 373 23.63 -14.69 -7.77
CA GLY A 373 22.60 -14.72 -8.80
C GLY A 373 21.57 -13.59 -8.63
N LEU A 374 20.49 -13.65 -9.42
CA LEU A 374 19.43 -12.64 -9.43
C LEU A 374 18.82 -12.40 -8.03
N MET A 375 18.45 -13.48 -7.35
CA MET A 375 17.81 -13.41 -6.03
C MET A 375 18.79 -12.93 -4.96
N GLY A 376 19.99 -13.49 -4.89
CA GLY A 376 20.98 -13.10 -3.90
C GLY A 376 21.43 -11.64 -4.04
N CYS A 377 21.61 -11.15 -5.28
CA CYS A 377 21.84 -9.72 -5.52
C CYS A 377 20.67 -8.85 -5.05
N GLY A 378 19.43 -9.26 -5.33
CA GLY A 378 18.24 -8.54 -4.87
C GLY A 378 18.09 -8.51 -3.34
N ILE A 379 18.41 -9.62 -2.66
CA ILE A 379 18.42 -9.71 -1.20
C ILE A 379 19.52 -8.82 -0.62
N ALA A 380 20.73 -8.85 -1.19
CA ALA A 380 21.82 -8.00 -0.75
C ALA A 380 21.49 -6.51 -0.96
N GLN A 381 20.89 -6.16 -2.09
CA GLN A 381 20.42 -4.82 -2.42
C GLN A 381 19.41 -4.30 -1.39
N VAL A 382 18.35 -5.07 -1.09
CA VAL A 382 17.32 -4.64 -0.14
C VAL A 382 17.86 -4.55 1.29
N SER A 383 18.90 -5.34 1.60
CA SER A 383 19.56 -5.33 2.91
C SER A 383 20.38 -4.06 3.13
N ILE A 384 21.27 -3.70 2.20
CA ILE A 384 22.08 -2.49 2.35
C ILE A 384 21.24 -1.20 2.31
N TYR A 385 20.11 -1.20 1.60
CA TYR A 385 19.17 -0.07 1.58
C TYR A 385 18.55 0.21 2.94
N ASN A 386 18.47 -0.81 3.80
CA ASN A 386 17.90 -0.74 5.14
C ASN A 386 18.98 -0.83 6.23
N GLY A 387 20.24 -0.51 5.89
CA GLY A 387 21.32 -0.30 6.84
C GLY A 387 21.94 -1.58 7.41
N PHE A 388 21.74 -2.73 6.75
CA PHE A 388 22.47 -3.95 7.10
C PHE A 388 23.86 -3.94 6.49
N VAL A 389 24.87 -4.30 7.28
CA VAL A 389 26.18 -4.71 6.75
C VAL A 389 25.97 -6.05 6.07
N THR A 390 26.25 -6.14 4.77
CA THR A 390 25.89 -7.32 3.97
C THR A 390 27.10 -7.91 3.26
N TYR A 391 27.37 -9.18 3.52
CA TYR A 391 28.38 -9.97 2.83
C TYR A 391 27.71 -10.75 1.69
N LEU A 392 28.05 -10.44 0.44
CA LEU A 392 27.65 -11.22 -0.72
C LEU A 392 28.78 -12.19 -1.08
N ASN A 393 28.49 -13.48 -1.01
CA ASN A 393 29.47 -14.53 -1.23
C ASN A 393 29.06 -15.46 -2.38
N ASP A 394 29.99 -15.72 -3.29
CA ASP A 394 29.81 -16.63 -4.42
C ASP A 394 31.16 -17.25 -4.77
N LEU A 395 31.15 -18.40 -5.45
CA LEU A 395 32.36 -19.04 -5.99
C LEU A 395 32.86 -18.33 -7.26
N ASP A 396 31.94 -17.74 -8.04
CA ASP A 396 32.25 -16.99 -9.26
C ASP A 396 32.50 -15.50 -8.94
N LYS A 397 33.77 -15.09 -9.04
CA LYS A 397 34.17 -13.69 -8.90
C LYS A 397 33.47 -12.77 -9.91
N GLU A 398 33.24 -13.24 -11.13
CA GLU A 398 32.55 -12.45 -12.14
C GLU A 398 31.07 -12.28 -11.79
N ALA A 399 30.42 -13.27 -11.17
CA ALA A 399 29.07 -13.15 -10.65
C ALA A 399 28.97 -12.04 -9.59
N LEU A 400 29.92 -11.99 -8.65
CA LEU A 400 29.98 -10.94 -7.63
C LEU A 400 30.11 -9.54 -8.26
N LEU A 401 31.02 -9.37 -9.23
CA LEU A 401 31.22 -8.09 -9.92
C LEU A 401 30.02 -7.69 -10.80
N ARG A 402 29.30 -8.65 -11.38
CA ARG A 402 28.04 -8.39 -12.09
C ARG A 402 26.96 -7.93 -11.11
N GLY A 403 26.85 -8.60 -9.95
CA GLY A 403 25.93 -8.25 -8.88
C GLY A 403 26.12 -6.85 -8.34
N GLU A 404 27.35 -6.50 -7.97
CA GLU A 404 27.71 -5.15 -7.50
C GLU A 404 27.37 -4.07 -8.52
N ARG A 405 27.74 -4.29 -9.80
CA ARG A 405 27.39 -3.35 -10.89
C ARG A 405 25.89 -3.14 -11.02
N SER A 406 25.10 -4.21 -10.92
CA SER A 406 23.63 -4.13 -10.96
C SER A 406 23.07 -3.30 -9.78
N ILE A 407 23.57 -3.56 -8.57
CA ILE A 407 23.19 -2.82 -7.35
C ILE A 407 23.54 -1.33 -7.47
N ALA A 408 24.75 -1.01 -7.92
CA ALA A 408 25.21 0.35 -8.13
C ALA A 408 24.37 1.11 -9.17
N GLN A 409 24.04 0.47 -10.29
CA GLN A 409 23.16 1.03 -11.33
C GLN A 409 21.74 1.30 -10.80
N HIS A 410 21.21 0.45 -9.92
CA HIS A 410 19.93 0.70 -9.26
C HIS A 410 19.98 1.92 -8.33
N LEU A 411 21.06 2.07 -7.56
CA LEU A 411 21.27 3.26 -6.73
C LEU A 411 21.42 4.53 -7.58
N ASP A 412 22.12 4.46 -8.72
CA ASP A 412 22.23 5.58 -9.65
C ASP A 412 20.87 6.05 -10.17
N LYS A 413 19.96 5.11 -10.48
CA LYS A 413 18.58 5.43 -10.87
C LYS A 413 17.84 6.15 -9.73
N LYS A 414 18.08 5.79 -8.46
CA LYS A 414 17.49 6.48 -7.30
C LYS A 414 18.07 7.88 -7.12
N VAL A 415 19.38 8.07 -7.27
CA VAL A 415 20.03 9.40 -7.26
C VAL A 415 19.47 10.29 -8.37
N LYS A 416 19.38 9.78 -9.61
CA LYS A 416 18.80 10.51 -10.76
C LYS A 416 17.35 10.93 -10.53
N ARG A 417 16.59 10.13 -9.78
CA ARG A 417 15.20 10.43 -9.38
C ARG A 417 15.10 11.31 -8.13
N GLN A 418 16.23 11.77 -7.58
CA GLN A 418 16.34 12.56 -6.36
C GLN A 418 15.68 11.90 -5.14
N SER A 419 15.62 10.56 -5.11
CA SER A 419 15.07 9.82 -3.97
C SER A 419 16.11 9.51 -2.89
N ILE A 420 17.40 9.57 -3.24
CA ILE A 420 18.55 9.51 -2.33
C ILE A 420 19.64 10.49 -2.80
N THR A 421 20.55 10.86 -1.91
CA THR A 421 21.74 11.66 -2.25
C THR A 421 22.91 10.78 -2.73
N ILE A 422 23.95 11.41 -3.30
CA ILE A 422 25.18 10.71 -3.68
C ILE A 422 25.86 10.12 -2.44
N LEU A 423 25.98 10.89 -1.35
CA LEU A 423 26.53 10.43 -0.08
C LEU A 423 25.77 9.23 0.50
N GLU A 424 24.43 9.22 0.37
CA GLU A 424 23.62 8.09 0.81
C GLU A 424 23.86 6.83 -0.03
N LYS A 425 24.03 6.99 -1.35
CA LYS A 425 24.44 5.89 -2.22
C LYS A 425 25.78 5.31 -1.78
N ASP A 426 26.78 6.17 -1.57
CA ASP A 426 28.13 5.73 -1.23
C ASP A 426 28.16 5.03 0.14
N ASN A 427 27.42 5.56 1.13
CA ASN A 427 27.23 4.90 2.42
C ASN A 427 26.53 3.53 2.32
N MET A 428 25.55 3.38 1.42
CA MET A 428 24.90 2.09 1.18
C MET A 428 25.86 1.08 0.55
N LEU A 429 26.64 1.50 -0.45
CA LEU A 429 27.63 0.63 -1.11
C LEU A 429 28.77 0.25 -0.17
N ALA A 430 29.19 1.13 0.74
CA ALA A 430 30.19 0.82 1.76
C ALA A 430 29.76 -0.31 2.73
N ASN A 431 28.45 -0.60 2.80
CA ASN A 431 27.92 -1.73 3.58
C ASN A 431 27.86 -3.04 2.78
N LEU A 432 28.28 -3.06 1.51
CA LEU A 432 28.31 -4.27 0.68
C LEU A 432 29.74 -4.82 0.59
N PHE A 433 29.94 -6.02 1.12
CA PHE A 433 31.22 -6.73 1.10
C PHE A 433 31.13 -7.92 0.15
N LEU A 434 31.98 -7.95 -0.88
CA LEU A 434 32.07 -9.08 -1.80
C LEU A 434 33.20 -10.02 -1.38
N SER A 435 32.95 -11.32 -1.36
CA SER A 435 34.00 -12.29 -1.04
C SER A 435 33.76 -13.62 -1.77
N VAL A 436 34.84 -14.25 -2.25
CA VAL A 436 34.82 -15.66 -2.64
C VAL A 436 35.17 -16.59 -1.48
N ASP A 437 35.79 -16.04 -0.43
CA ASP A 437 36.19 -16.76 0.77
C ASP A 437 35.04 -16.84 1.78
N ARG A 438 34.81 -18.05 2.31
CA ARG A 438 33.81 -18.37 3.34
C ARG A 438 34.22 -17.83 4.72
N GLU A 439 35.48 -17.54 4.98
CA GLU A 439 35.85 -16.91 6.26
C GLU A 439 35.26 -15.51 6.43
N ALA A 440 34.95 -14.83 5.32
CA ALA A 440 34.37 -13.48 5.34
C ALA A 440 32.97 -13.44 6.00
N ILE A 441 32.25 -14.56 6.01
CA ILE A 441 30.87 -14.63 6.56
C ILE A 441 30.82 -15.04 8.03
N LYS A 442 31.96 -15.35 8.68
CA LYS A 442 32.01 -15.90 10.05
C LYS A 442 31.31 -15.04 11.11
N ASN A 443 31.28 -13.72 10.90
CA ASN A 443 30.73 -12.76 11.84
C ASN A 443 29.27 -12.37 11.56
N ALA A 444 28.66 -12.89 10.50
CA ALA A 444 27.27 -12.60 10.18
C ALA A 444 26.33 -13.02 11.32
N ASP A 445 25.28 -12.24 11.56
CA ASP A 445 24.27 -12.56 12.56
C ASP A 445 23.17 -13.46 11.99
N LEU A 446 22.87 -13.31 10.70
CA LEU A 446 21.95 -14.17 9.95
C LEU A 446 22.49 -14.38 8.53
N LEU A 447 22.42 -15.61 8.04
CA LEU A 447 22.82 -15.99 6.70
C LEU A 447 21.58 -16.36 5.86
N ILE A 448 21.58 -16.01 4.57
CA ILE A 448 20.53 -16.35 3.60
C ILE A 448 21.18 -17.08 2.43
N GLU A 449 20.83 -18.34 2.25
CA GLU A 449 21.24 -19.18 1.14
C GLU A 449 20.32 -18.95 -0.06
N ALA A 450 20.89 -18.60 -1.22
CA ALA A 450 20.18 -18.32 -2.48
C ALA A 450 20.90 -18.95 -3.70
N VAL A 451 21.32 -20.21 -3.55
CA VAL A 451 21.84 -21.08 -4.61
C VAL A 451 20.72 -21.80 -5.35
N PHE A 452 21.07 -22.53 -6.41
CA PHE A 452 20.14 -23.28 -7.26
C PHE A 452 19.23 -24.23 -6.47
N GLU A 453 18.05 -24.48 -7.04
CA GLU A 453 16.98 -25.30 -6.46
C GLU A 453 17.30 -26.80 -6.58
N ASP A 454 18.36 -27.23 -5.90
CA ASP A 454 18.80 -28.62 -5.81
C ASP A 454 19.05 -29.01 -4.34
N VAL A 455 18.49 -30.14 -3.91
CA VAL A 455 18.52 -30.58 -2.50
C VAL A 455 19.95 -30.92 -2.07
N GLU A 456 20.69 -31.66 -2.91
CA GLU A 456 22.03 -32.13 -2.57
C GLU A 456 23.01 -30.96 -2.46
N LEU A 457 22.92 -30.01 -3.39
CA LEU A 457 23.69 -28.78 -3.40
C LEU A 457 23.39 -27.93 -2.16
N LYS A 458 22.11 -27.70 -1.84
CA LYS A 458 21.71 -26.91 -0.66
C LYS A 458 22.19 -27.56 0.64
N GLN A 459 22.06 -28.88 0.77
CA GLN A 459 22.58 -29.62 1.92
C GLN A 459 24.12 -29.55 2.02
N LYS A 460 24.83 -29.66 0.89
CA LYS A 460 26.29 -29.50 0.85
C LYS A 460 26.71 -28.12 1.32
N VAL A 461 26.10 -27.07 0.75
CA VAL A 461 26.36 -25.67 1.11
C VAL A 461 26.05 -25.41 2.58
N LEU A 462 24.96 -25.99 3.12
CA LEU A 462 24.63 -25.87 4.53
C LEU A 462 25.72 -26.42 5.45
N ARG A 463 26.25 -27.63 5.18
CA ARG A 463 27.34 -28.23 5.96
C ARG A 463 28.60 -27.36 5.94
N GLU A 464 28.97 -26.85 4.78
CA GLU A 464 30.14 -25.97 4.63
C GLU A 464 29.97 -24.65 5.43
N ILE A 465 28.78 -24.06 5.37
CA ILE A 465 28.47 -22.81 6.07
C ILE A 465 28.49 -23.01 7.59
N GLU A 466 27.88 -24.09 8.09
CA GLU A 466 27.77 -24.33 9.53
C GLU A 466 29.11 -24.42 10.25
N GLN A 467 30.15 -24.89 9.55
CA GLN A 467 31.53 -24.96 10.02
C GLN A 467 32.21 -23.59 10.10
N CYS A 468 31.75 -22.61 9.32
CA CYS A 468 32.36 -21.28 9.21
C CYS A 468 31.70 -20.23 10.11
N VAL A 469 30.39 -20.37 10.37
CA VAL A 469 29.61 -19.38 11.12
C VAL A 469 29.54 -19.70 12.62
N ARG A 470 29.21 -18.68 13.42
CA ARG A 470 29.03 -18.85 14.86
C ARG A 470 27.90 -19.85 15.19
N PRO A 471 27.97 -20.55 16.35
CA PRO A 471 26.92 -21.47 16.77
C PRO A 471 25.53 -20.86 16.95
N ASP A 472 25.45 -19.55 17.19
CA ASP A 472 24.20 -18.81 17.35
C ASP A 472 23.69 -18.18 16.03
N CYS A 473 24.40 -18.38 14.91
CA CYS A 473 24.01 -17.82 13.62
C CYS A 473 22.74 -18.51 13.09
N VAL A 474 21.74 -17.70 12.76
CA VAL A 474 20.54 -18.18 12.05
C VAL A 474 20.88 -18.40 10.59
N ILE A 475 20.53 -19.55 10.05
CA ILE A 475 20.74 -19.89 8.63
C ILE A 475 19.37 -20.04 7.97
N ALA A 476 19.11 -19.18 7.00
CA ALA A 476 17.89 -19.17 6.23
C ALA A 476 18.13 -19.72 4.81
N SER A 477 17.21 -20.52 4.28
CA SER A 477 17.20 -20.89 2.85
C SER A 477 16.13 -20.12 2.08
N ASN A 478 16.51 -19.50 0.97
CA ASN A 478 15.61 -18.92 -0.03
C ASN A 478 15.33 -19.97 -1.11
N THR A 479 14.50 -20.95 -0.77
CA THR A 479 13.97 -21.98 -1.67
C THR A 479 12.48 -21.74 -1.89
N SER A 480 11.93 -22.22 -3.01
CA SER A 480 10.53 -21.97 -3.40
C SER A 480 9.66 -23.21 -3.22
N ALA A 481 10.23 -24.42 -3.33
CA ALA A 481 9.47 -25.67 -3.24
C ALA A 481 10.10 -26.72 -2.33
N ILE A 482 11.41 -26.70 -2.12
CA ILE A 482 12.10 -27.72 -1.33
C ILE A 482 11.75 -27.53 0.15
N SER A 483 11.32 -28.63 0.80
CA SER A 483 11.07 -28.63 2.25
C SER A 483 12.28 -28.17 3.04
N ILE A 484 12.06 -27.24 3.97
CA ILE A 484 13.12 -26.75 4.87
C ILE A 484 13.58 -27.86 5.80
N SER A 485 12.67 -28.74 6.23
CA SER A 485 13.03 -29.93 7.02
C SER A 485 14.01 -30.81 6.26
N LYS A 486 13.82 -30.98 4.94
CA LYS A 486 14.74 -31.77 4.11
C LYS A 486 16.12 -31.13 4.02
N ILE A 487 16.20 -29.81 3.89
CA ILE A 487 17.47 -29.07 3.90
C ILE A 487 18.15 -29.20 5.27
N ALA A 488 17.38 -29.04 6.35
CA ALA A 488 17.84 -29.10 7.73
C ALA A 488 18.30 -30.50 8.18
N GLU A 489 18.03 -31.59 7.44
CA GLU A 489 18.59 -32.91 7.72
C GLU A 489 20.12 -32.93 7.68
N ALA A 490 20.74 -32.04 6.92
CA ALA A 490 22.19 -31.91 6.83
C ALA A 490 22.79 -31.00 7.93
N SER A 491 21.95 -30.40 8.78
CA SER A 491 22.35 -29.48 9.84
C SER A 491 22.71 -30.21 11.13
N GLU A 492 23.78 -29.77 11.79
CA GLU A 492 24.07 -30.16 13.17
C GLU A 492 23.22 -29.38 14.18
N ARG A 493 22.65 -28.23 13.76
CA ARG A 493 21.88 -27.29 14.59
C ARG A 493 20.57 -26.89 13.91
N PRO A 494 19.67 -27.87 13.64
CA PRO A 494 18.43 -27.63 12.90
C PRO A 494 17.51 -26.58 13.53
N GLU A 495 17.67 -26.29 14.83
CA GLU A 495 16.97 -25.24 15.55
C GLU A 495 17.30 -23.81 15.08
N ASN A 496 18.43 -23.63 14.40
CA ASN A 496 18.83 -22.34 13.81
C ASN A 496 18.48 -22.25 12.32
N ILE A 497 17.86 -23.29 11.76
CA ILE A 497 17.50 -23.34 10.34
C ILE A 497 16.05 -22.87 10.16
N VAL A 498 15.87 -21.97 9.20
CA VAL A 498 14.57 -21.36 8.84
C VAL A 498 14.47 -21.22 7.33
N GLY A 499 13.27 -21.15 6.78
CA GLY A 499 13.09 -20.69 5.39
C GLY A 499 12.85 -19.19 5.34
N MET A 500 13.44 -18.51 4.36
CA MET A 500 13.15 -17.12 4.03
C MET A 500 12.93 -17.03 2.52
N HIS A 501 11.71 -17.34 2.09
CA HIS A 501 11.32 -17.36 0.69
C HIS A 501 10.96 -15.94 0.22
N TYR A 502 11.88 -15.33 -0.52
CA TYR A 502 11.71 -14.04 -1.18
C TYR A 502 11.08 -14.21 -2.56
N PHE A 503 10.34 -13.18 -2.98
CA PHE A 503 9.68 -13.14 -4.28
C PHE A 503 10.47 -12.25 -5.25
N SER A 504 10.67 -12.73 -6.47
CA SER A 504 11.35 -11.99 -7.54
C SER A 504 10.39 -11.01 -8.22
N PRO A 505 10.83 -9.79 -8.60
CA PRO A 505 12.10 -9.15 -8.22
C PRO A 505 12.10 -8.67 -6.76
N VAL A 506 13.17 -8.95 -6.03
CA VAL A 506 13.25 -8.76 -4.56
C VAL A 506 13.10 -7.29 -4.13
N ASP A 507 13.53 -6.32 -4.93
CA ASP A 507 13.42 -4.90 -4.61
C ASP A 507 11.98 -4.35 -4.75
N LYS A 508 11.16 -5.01 -5.57
CA LYS A 508 9.78 -4.59 -5.88
C LYS A 508 8.74 -5.34 -5.05
N MET A 509 8.90 -6.66 -4.94
CA MET A 509 7.93 -7.51 -4.26
C MET A 509 7.90 -7.22 -2.76
N LYS A 510 6.69 -7.21 -2.19
CA LYS A 510 6.49 -6.84 -0.78
C LYS A 510 6.49 -8.03 0.16
N LEU A 511 6.10 -9.21 -0.30
CA LEU A 511 6.01 -10.40 0.53
C LEU A 511 7.39 -10.98 0.85
N LEU A 512 7.50 -11.53 2.05
CA LEU A 512 8.49 -12.53 2.47
C LEU A 512 7.74 -13.63 3.21
N GLU A 513 7.92 -14.88 2.79
CA GLU A 513 7.39 -16.05 3.48
C GLU A 513 8.49 -16.63 4.37
N VAL A 514 8.25 -16.64 5.69
CA VAL A 514 9.16 -17.25 6.68
C VAL A 514 8.63 -18.63 7.03
N ILE A 515 9.42 -19.65 6.76
CA ILE A 515 9.03 -21.05 6.92
C ILE A 515 9.67 -21.62 8.19
N THR A 516 8.85 -22.20 9.06
CA THR A 516 9.31 -22.86 10.29
C THR A 516 9.08 -24.36 10.23
N THR A 517 10.12 -25.12 10.59
CA THR A 517 10.00 -26.57 10.81
C THR A 517 9.56 -26.86 12.24
N SER A 518 9.35 -28.14 12.57
CA SER A 518 9.12 -28.57 13.96
C SER A 518 10.35 -28.37 14.87
N LYS A 519 11.56 -28.28 14.29
CA LYS A 519 12.81 -28.08 15.03
C LYS A 519 13.22 -26.61 15.14
N THR A 520 12.79 -25.76 14.21
CA THR A 520 13.15 -24.33 14.16
C THR A 520 12.80 -23.64 15.47
N SER A 521 13.78 -22.99 16.10
CA SER A 521 13.59 -22.27 17.35
C SER A 521 12.76 -21.01 17.14
N LYS A 522 12.03 -20.59 18.19
CA LYS A 522 11.31 -19.31 18.19
C LYS A 522 12.26 -18.12 18.03
N GLU A 523 13.49 -18.24 18.53
CA GLU A 523 14.51 -17.20 18.43
C GLU A 523 14.98 -17.04 16.97
N ALA A 524 15.27 -18.14 16.26
CA ALA A 524 15.61 -18.10 14.84
C ALA A 524 14.47 -17.56 13.96
N ALA A 525 13.24 -18.01 14.20
CA ALA A 525 12.06 -17.51 13.49
C ALA A 525 11.83 -16.01 13.75
N SER A 526 11.99 -15.56 15.00
CA SER A 526 11.87 -14.14 15.37
C SER A 526 12.93 -13.28 14.68
N ALA A 527 14.19 -13.75 14.62
CA ALA A 527 15.28 -13.05 13.94
C ALA A 527 15.00 -12.90 12.44
N ALA A 528 14.55 -13.97 11.77
CA ALA A 528 14.19 -13.95 10.36
C ALA A 528 13.03 -12.98 10.06
N VAL A 529 11.98 -13.00 10.90
CA VAL A 529 10.86 -12.05 10.79
C VAL A 529 11.34 -10.62 10.97
N ASN A 530 12.18 -10.33 11.98
CA ASN A 530 12.71 -8.99 12.20
C ASN A 530 13.56 -8.49 11.03
N VAL A 531 14.40 -9.36 10.44
CA VAL A 531 15.17 -9.01 9.24
C VAL A 531 14.24 -8.66 8.08
N GLY A 532 13.22 -9.48 7.81
CA GLY A 532 12.23 -9.20 6.77
C GLY A 532 11.48 -7.88 6.97
N LEU A 533 11.02 -7.63 8.20
CA LEU A 533 10.32 -6.39 8.56
C LEU A 533 11.24 -5.16 8.39
N ARG A 534 12.50 -5.25 8.81
CA ARG A 534 13.49 -4.17 8.64
C ARG A 534 13.87 -3.94 7.19
N GLN A 535 13.87 -4.99 6.36
CA GLN A 535 14.01 -4.86 4.90
C GLN A 535 12.79 -4.19 4.23
N GLY A 536 11.73 -3.90 4.98
CA GLY A 536 10.50 -3.30 4.48
C GLY A 536 9.55 -4.28 3.82
N LYS A 537 9.66 -5.58 4.14
CA LYS A 537 8.77 -6.64 3.66
C LYS A 537 7.54 -6.80 4.56
N LEU A 538 6.47 -7.32 3.97
CA LEU A 538 5.34 -7.91 4.70
C LEU A 538 5.70 -9.37 4.93
N VAL A 539 5.74 -9.79 6.19
CA VAL A 539 6.17 -11.13 6.56
C VAL A 539 4.97 -11.98 6.93
N ILE A 540 4.84 -13.14 6.28
CA ILE A 540 3.93 -14.20 6.72
C ILE A 540 4.76 -15.36 7.26
N VAL A 541 4.28 -15.99 8.33
CA VAL A 541 4.91 -17.17 8.91
C VAL A 541 4.07 -18.38 8.54
N VAL A 542 4.72 -19.39 7.99
CA VAL A 542 4.09 -20.63 7.54
C VAL A 542 4.86 -21.83 8.08
N LYS A 543 4.18 -22.96 8.24
CA LYS A 543 4.85 -24.22 8.56
C LYS A 543 5.44 -24.84 7.30
N ASP A 544 6.52 -25.59 7.48
CA ASP A 544 7.12 -26.36 6.41
C ASP A 544 6.14 -27.40 5.85
N SER A 545 5.94 -27.35 4.53
CA SER A 545 5.14 -28.28 3.74
C SER A 545 5.64 -28.25 2.29
N PRO A 546 5.38 -29.27 1.47
CA PRO A 546 5.72 -29.24 0.05
C PRO A 546 5.12 -27.98 -0.63
N GLY A 547 5.98 -27.09 -1.15
CA GLY A 547 5.57 -25.82 -1.77
C GLY A 547 5.04 -24.76 -0.81
N PHE A 548 5.24 -24.94 0.50
CA PHE A 548 4.82 -24.01 1.56
C PHE A 548 3.35 -23.58 1.42
N TYR A 549 3.05 -22.28 1.59
CA TYR A 549 1.73 -21.74 1.27
C TYR A 549 1.71 -21.24 -0.18
N THR A 550 2.65 -20.37 -0.56
CA THR A 550 2.49 -19.62 -1.82
C THR A 550 2.66 -20.47 -3.06
N THR A 551 3.74 -21.25 -3.14
CA THR A 551 4.04 -22.07 -4.33
C THR A 551 2.98 -23.13 -4.53
N ARG A 552 2.57 -23.78 -3.44
CA ARG A 552 1.50 -24.77 -3.38
C ARG A 552 0.18 -24.24 -3.95
N VAL A 553 -0.28 -23.09 -3.45
CA VAL A 553 -1.54 -22.47 -3.90
C VAL A 553 -1.46 -22.02 -5.36
N LEU A 554 -0.33 -21.44 -5.76
CA LEU A 554 -0.13 -21.02 -7.14
C LEU A 554 -0.18 -22.23 -8.08
N THR A 555 0.58 -23.28 -7.81
CA THR A 555 0.64 -24.48 -8.65
C THR A 555 -0.74 -25.12 -8.84
N ALA A 556 -1.61 -25.15 -7.83
CA ALA A 556 -2.98 -25.65 -8.00
C ALA A 556 -3.75 -24.91 -9.10
N MET A 557 -3.55 -23.59 -9.22
CA MET A 557 -4.12 -22.78 -10.31
C MET A 557 -3.41 -23.05 -11.64
N LEU A 558 -2.07 -23.09 -11.63
CA LEU A 558 -1.26 -23.29 -12.84
C LEU A 558 -1.44 -24.68 -13.47
N SER A 559 -1.79 -25.68 -12.68
CA SER A 559 -2.13 -27.00 -13.22
C SER A 559 -3.37 -26.92 -14.12
N GLU A 560 -4.33 -26.05 -13.79
CA GLU A 560 -5.56 -25.89 -14.57
C GLU A 560 -5.35 -25.11 -15.86
N THR A 561 -4.44 -24.13 -15.83
CA THR A 561 -4.16 -23.28 -16.98
C THR A 561 -3.60 -24.06 -18.17
N ILE A 562 -2.89 -25.18 -17.93
CA ILE A 562 -2.40 -26.09 -18.98
C ILE A 562 -3.56 -26.72 -19.77
N ARG A 563 -4.79 -26.80 -19.21
CA ARG A 563 -5.98 -27.30 -19.93
C ARG A 563 -6.71 -26.23 -20.75
N LEU A 564 -6.37 -24.95 -20.56
CA LEU A 564 -7.12 -23.83 -21.11
C LEU A 564 -6.53 -23.32 -22.44
N PRO A 565 -7.35 -22.69 -23.31
CA PRO A 565 -6.95 -22.29 -24.67
C PRO A 565 -6.02 -21.06 -24.71
N GLU A 566 -5.59 -20.68 -25.91
CA GLU A 566 -4.60 -19.62 -26.23
C GLU A 566 -4.87 -18.23 -25.60
N GLU A 567 -6.12 -17.85 -25.33
CA GLU A 567 -6.52 -16.53 -24.78
C GLU A 567 -6.34 -16.42 -23.25
N LEU A 568 -5.51 -17.29 -22.67
CA LEU A 568 -5.37 -17.45 -21.23
C LEU A 568 -4.90 -16.18 -20.49
N ASN A 569 -4.01 -15.40 -21.11
CA ASN A 569 -3.55 -14.15 -20.50
C ASN A 569 -4.71 -13.15 -20.33
N ASP A 570 -5.59 -13.05 -21.33
CA ASP A 570 -6.76 -12.17 -21.28
C ASP A 570 -7.79 -12.67 -20.26
N LEU A 571 -7.94 -14.00 -20.11
CA LEU A 571 -8.78 -14.57 -19.05
C LEU A 571 -8.28 -14.21 -17.65
N CYS A 572 -6.97 -14.34 -17.40
CA CYS A 572 -6.36 -13.99 -16.12
C CYS A 572 -6.48 -12.48 -15.84
N ILE A 573 -6.09 -11.63 -16.81
CA ILE A 573 -6.13 -10.17 -16.67
C ILE A 573 -7.58 -9.69 -16.53
N GLY A 574 -8.51 -10.24 -17.30
CA GLY A 574 -9.94 -9.93 -17.23
C GLY A 574 -10.63 -10.39 -15.94
N PHE A 575 -10.03 -11.34 -15.19
CA PHE A 575 -10.46 -11.64 -13.83
C PHE A 575 -9.85 -10.67 -12.80
N GLY A 576 -8.75 -10.00 -13.16
CA GLY A 576 -8.07 -9.00 -12.33
C GLY A 576 -6.66 -9.38 -11.87
N PHE A 577 -6.08 -10.48 -12.37
CA PHE A 577 -4.68 -10.81 -12.08
C PHE A 577 -3.74 -9.80 -12.76
N PRO A 578 -2.60 -9.44 -12.14
CA PRO A 578 -1.69 -8.44 -12.68
C PRO A 578 -0.93 -8.92 -13.92
N VAL A 579 -0.72 -10.22 -14.04
CA VAL A 579 -0.02 -10.88 -15.16
C VAL A 579 -0.81 -12.11 -15.59
N GLY A 580 -0.73 -12.43 -16.88
CA GLY A 580 -1.26 -13.67 -17.42
C GLY A 580 -0.33 -14.85 -17.11
N PHE A 581 -0.90 -16.06 -17.09
CA PHE A 581 -0.15 -17.28 -16.77
C PHE A 581 1.04 -17.53 -17.69
N VAL A 582 0.86 -17.33 -19.00
CA VAL A 582 1.91 -17.57 -19.99
C VAL A 582 3.11 -16.68 -19.70
N THR A 583 2.83 -15.39 -19.48
CA THR A 583 3.86 -14.40 -19.09
C THR A 583 4.51 -14.77 -17.76
N LEU A 584 3.75 -15.27 -16.79
CA LEU A 584 4.29 -15.70 -15.51
C LEU A 584 5.26 -16.89 -15.65
N VAL A 585 4.92 -17.89 -16.46
CA VAL A 585 5.82 -19.03 -16.74
C VAL A 585 7.07 -18.57 -17.48
N ASP A 586 6.94 -17.65 -18.45
CA ASP A 586 8.07 -17.08 -19.16
C ASP A 586 9.02 -16.30 -18.23
N GLU A 587 8.48 -15.59 -17.24
CA GLU A 587 9.27 -14.86 -16.24
C GLU A 587 9.95 -15.77 -15.22
N VAL A 588 9.30 -16.87 -14.83
CA VAL A 588 9.82 -17.83 -13.84
C VAL A 588 10.80 -18.83 -14.46
N GLY A 589 10.56 -19.25 -15.70
CA GLY A 589 11.26 -20.35 -16.37
C GLY A 589 10.37 -21.60 -16.48
N VAL A 590 10.31 -22.16 -17.68
CA VAL A 590 9.52 -23.37 -17.99
C VAL A 590 10.08 -24.59 -17.25
N ASP A 591 11.40 -24.71 -17.16
CA ASP A 591 12.15 -25.73 -16.42
C ASP A 591 11.79 -25.73 -14.94
N VAL A 592 11.78 -24.55 -14.31
CA VAL A 592 11.40 -24.38 -12.91
C VAL A 592 9.93 -24.72 -12.70
N ALA A 593 9.04 -24.24 -13.57
CA ALA A 593 7.61 -24.54 -13.50
C ALA A 593 7.34 -26.05 -13.61
N LEU A 594 8.02 -26.74 -14.52
CA LEU A 594 7.94 -28.19 -14.69
C LEU A 594 8.45 -28.95 -13.46
N HIS A 595 9.60 -28.54 -12.91
CA HIS A 595 10.16 -29.16 -11.71
C HIS A 595 9.20 -29.08 -10.53
N ILE A 596 8.64 -27.89 -10.27
CA ILE A 596 7.68 -27.66 -9.18
C ILE A 596 6.39 -28.46 -9.41
N ALA A 597 5.85 -28.47 -10.64
CA ALA A 597 4.64 -29.21 -10.97
C ALA A 597 4.81 -30.72 -10.74
N LYS A 598 5.95 -31.30 -11.15
CA LYS A 598 6.29 -32.71 -10.88
C LYS A 598 6.41 -32.99 -9.38
N TYR A 599 7.17 -32.16 -8.66
CA TYR A 599 7.40 -32.33 -7.23
C TYR A 599 6.10 -32.27 -6.41
N LEU A 600 5.26 -31.26 -6.66
CA LEU A 600 3.98 -31.12 -5.97
C LEU A 600 2.97 -32.16 -6.40
N GLY A 601 2.98 -32.59 -7.66
CA GLY A 601 2.18 -33.72 -8.14
C GLY A 601 2.53 -35.02 -7.41
N GLU A 602 3.82 -35.30 -7.20
CA GLU A 602 4.29 -36.47 -6.45
C GLU A 602 3.88 -36.40 -4.97
N LYS A 603 4.04 -35.24 -4.32
CA LYS A 603 3.81 -35.09 -2.88
C LYS A 603 2.35 -34.88 -2.47
N LEU A 604 1.55 -34.24 -3.32
CA LEU A 604 0.18 -33.87 -3.00
C LEU A 604 -0.86 -34.63 -3.85
N GLY A 605 -0.41 -35.40 -4.85
CA GLY A 605 -1.23 -36.34 -5.59
C GLY A 605 -2.27 -35.68 -6.51
N GLN A 606 -3.41 -36.36 -6.67
CA GLN A 606 -4.41 -36.02 -7.69
C GLN A 606 -5.03 -34.62 -7.55
N ARG A 607 -5.03 -34.00 -6.36
CA ARG A 607 -5.54 -32.61 -6.22
C ARG A 607 -4.69 -31.57 -6.97
N MET A 608 -3.41 -31.89 -7.21
CA MET A 608 -2.50 -31.07 -8.01
C MET A 608 -2.53 -31.42 -9.49
N ALA A 609 -3.30 -32.45 -9.89
CA ALA A 609 -3.44 -32.85 -11.28
C ALA A 609 -4.09 -31.75 -12.12
N GLY A 610 -3.75 -31.70 -13.39
CA GLY A 610 -4.07 -30.57 -14.26
C GLY A 610 -4.06 -30.97 -15.71
N GLY A 611 -3.68 -30.04 -16.58
CA GLY A 611 -3.40 -30.36 -17.97
C GLY A 611 -2.21 -31.31 -18.09
N ASP A 612 -2.01 -31.82 -19.31
CA ASP A 612 -0.91 -32.72 -19.58
C ASP A 612 0.44 -32.00 -19.42
N ILE A 613 1.19 -32.37 -18.38
CA ILE A 613 2.51 -31.82 -18.05
C ILE A 613 3.52 -32.11 -19.18
N SER A 614 3.28 -33.09 -20.06
CA SER A 614 4.12 -33.34 -21.23
C SER A 614 4.24 -32.12 -22.15
N VAL A 615 3.28 -31.19 -22.10
CA VAL A 615 3.36 -29.92 -22.83
C VAL A 615 4.52 -29.07 -22.31
N LEU A 616 4.66 -28.92 -20.99
CA LEU A 616 5.77 -28.18 -20.39
C LEU A 616 7.12 -28.84 -20.69
N GLN A 617 7.17 -30.18 -20.74
CA GLN A 617 8.38 -30.92 -21.13
C GLN A 617 8.79 -30.61 -22.57
N LYS A 618 7.84 -30.62 -23.51
CA LYS A 618 8.11 -30.27 -24.91
C LYS A 618 8.55 -28.82 -25.09
N MET A 619 8.06 -27.91 -24.25
CA MET A 619 8.47 -26.50 -24.26
C MET A 619 9.88 -26.31 -23.68
N GLU A 620 10.29 -27.12 -22.71
CA GLU A 620 11.66 -27.13 -22.20
C GLU A 620 12.65 -27.66 -23.26
N GLU A 621 12.26 -28.71 -23.98
CA GLU A 621 13.10 -29.36 -25.01
C GLU A 621 13.20 -28.56 -26.32
N ASN A 622 12.10 -27.95 -26.77
CA ASN A 622 12.07 -27.12 -27.98
C ASN A 622 12.22 -25.65 -27.60
N LEU A 623 13.42 -25.09 -27.76
CA LEU A 623 13.76 -23.66 -27.57
C LEU A 623 12.91 -22.65 -28.41
N GLU A 624 11.87 -23.10 -29.11
CA GLU A 624 10.91 -22.26 -29.84
C GLU A 624 9.73 -21.88 -28.94
N LYS A 625 9.67 -20.58 -28.62
CA LYS A 625 8.71 -19.93 -27.71
C LYS A 625 7.24 -19.93 -28.18
N ASP A 626 6.93 -20.53 -29.33
CA ASP A 626 5.62 -20.41 -29.99
C ASP A 626 4.69 -21.63 -29.79
N VAL A 627 5.03 -22.57 -28.90
CA VAL A 627 4.22 -23.79 -28.69
C VAL A 627 3.30 -23.66 -27.48
N LEU A 628 2.42 -22.66 -27.50
CA LEU A 628 1.20 -22.64 -26.68
C LEU A 628 -0.04 -22.91 -27.52
N ILE A 629 0.12 -23.64 -28.63
CA ILE A 629 -1.00 -24.16 -29.42
C ILE A 629 -1.38 -25.52 -28.85
N ILE A 630 -1.98 -25.54 -27.65
CA ILE A 630 -2.67 -26.76 -27.18
C ILE A 630 -4.02 -26.82 -27.89
N ARG A 631 -4.05 -27.51 -29.03
CA ARG A 631 -5.29 -28.07 -29.56
C ARG A 631 -5.68 -29.25 -28.68
N ASN A 632 -6.65 -29.10 -27.78
CA ASN A 632 -7.65 -30.16 -27.60
C ASN A 632 -8.94 -29.77 -26.87
N GLN A 633 -10.02 -30.36 -27.41
CA GLN A 633 -11.41 -30.46 -26.96
C GLN A 633 -12.03 -29.22 -26.28
N LYS A 634 -12.66 -28.36 -27.11
CA LYS A 634 -13.76 -27.52 -26.65
C LYS A 634 -14.79 -28.42 -25.94
N SER A 635 -14.88 -28.34 -24.61
CA SER A 635 -16.17 -28.46 -23.94
C SER A 635 -17.08 -27.44 -24.64
N ASN A 636 -18.09 -27.91 -25.35
CA ASN A 636 -18.88 -27.10 -26.28
C ASN A 636 -19.72 -25.99 -25.60
N ASN A 637 -19.56 -25.72 -24.29
CA ASN A 637 -20.38 -24.75 -23.54
C ASN A 637 -19.67 -23.94 -22.42
N ASP A 638 -18.33 -24.01 -22.25
CA ASP A 638 -17.67 -23.27 -21.16
C ASP A 638 -17.57 -21.76 -21.48
N SER A 639 -18.24 -20.94 -20.66
CA SER A 639 -18.11 -19.47 -20.71
C SER A 639 -16.74 -19.00 -20.21
N ASP A 640 -16.33 -17.77 -20.54
CA ASP A 640 -15.10 -17.18 -19.98
C ASP A 640 -15.14 -17.11 -18.45
N HIS A 641 -16.32 -16.87 -17.88
CA HIS A 641 -16.52 -16.92 -16.43
C HIS A 641 -16.24 -18.32 -15.86
N ASP A 642 -16.65 -19.38 -16.53
CA ASP A 642 -16.39 -20.76 -16.09
C ASP A 642 -14.89 -21.06 -16.11
N ARG A 643 -14.19 -20.64 -17.17
CA ARG A 643 -12.73 -20.82 -17.30
C ARG A 643 -11.98 -20.07 -16.20
N GLN A 644 -12.37 -18.83 -15.94
CA GLN A 644 -11.82 -18.03 -14.84
C GLN A 644 -12.08 -18.69 -13.48
N LEU A 645 -13.31 -19.13 -13.24
CA LEU A 645 -13.69 -19.70 -11.95
C LEU A 645 -13.08 -21.07 -11.71
N ARG A 646 -12.83 -21.89 -12.74
CA ARG A 646 -12.05 -23.14 -12.62
C ARG A 646 -10.65 -22.88 -12.07
N MET A 647 -9.93 -21.90 -12.62
CA MET A 647 -8.60 -21.52 -12.12
C MET A 647 -8.68 -20.99 -10.68
N VAL A 648 -9.58 -20.04 -10.43
CA VAL A 648 -9.68 -19.33 -9.16
C VAL A 648 -10.18 -20.24 -8.05
N SER A 649 -11.14 -21.13 -8.33
CA SER A 649 -11.66 -22.08 -7.35
C SER A 649 -10.59 -23.03 -6.85
N ARG A 650 -9.70 -23.52 -7.73
CA ARG A 650 -8.55 -24.34 -7.36
C ARG A 650 -7.55 -23.58 -6.49
N PHE A 651 -7.22 -22.35 -6.86
CA PHE A 651 -6.39 -21.45 -6.04
C PHE A 651 -6.99 -21.27 -4.63
N VAL A 652 -8.27 -20.90 -4.56
CA VAL A 652 -8.96 -20.61 -3.31
C VAL A 652 -9.08 -21.87 -2.44
N ASN A 653 -9.45 -23.01 -3.03
CA ASN A 653 -9.59 -24.26 -2.32
C ASN A 653 -8.26 -24.71 -1.72
N GLU A 654 -7.15 -24.59 -2.46
CA GLU A 654 -5.83 -24.95 -1.94
C GLU A 654 -5.38 -23.99 -0.83
N ALA A 655 -5.74 -22.71 -0.91
CA ALA A 655 -5.48 -21.75 0.17
C ALA A 655 -6.24 -22.14 1.46
N LEU A 656 -7.49 -22.58 1.33
CA LEU A 656 -8.29 -23.07 2.46
C LEU A 656 -7.74 -24.39 3.02
N LEU A 657 -7.26 -25.30 2.16
CA LEU A 657 -6.57 -26.52 2.58
C LEU A 657 -5.30 -26.22 3.38
N CYS A 658 -4.53 -25.20 2.97
CA CYS A 658 -3.36 -24.77 3.74
C CYS A 658 -3.73 -24.28 5.15
N LEU A 659 -4.93 -23.72 5.34
CA LEU A 659 -5.44 -23.37 6.67
C LEU A 659 -5.91 -24.61 7.43
N GLU A 660 -6.65 -25.50 6.77
CA GLU A 660 -7.16 -26.75 7.35
C GLU A 660 -6.03 -27.68 7.83
N GLU A 661 -4.96 -27.79 7.05
CA GLU A 661 -3.75 -28.58 7.35
C GLU A 661 -2.79 -27.84 8.31
N GLY A 662 -3.09 -26.59 8.67
CA GLY A 662 -2.30 -25.78 9.59
C GLY A 662 -0.94 -25.33 9.04
N VAL A 663 -0.78 -25.29 7.71
CA VAL A 663 0.37 -24.67 7.01
C VAL A 663 0.41 -23.18 7.30
N ILE A 664 -0.75 -22.51 7.17
CA ILE A 664 -0.94 -21.13 7.63
C ILE A 664 -1.72 -21.13 8.95
N SER A 665 -1.37 -20.23 9.85
CA SER A 665 -2.02 -20.16 11.18
C SER A 665 -3.31 -19.34 11.19
N SER A 666 -3.61 -18.60 10.12
CA SER A 666 -4.78 -17.71 10.06
C SER A 666 -5.15 -17.35 8.61
N PRO A 667 -6.44 -17.08 8.33
CA PRO A 667 -6.89 -16.51 7.05
C PRO A 667 -6.11 -15.26 6.64
N ARG A 668 -5.75 -14.41 7.62
CA ARG A 668 -4.98 -13.18 7.40
C ARG A 668 -3.66 -13.44 6.68
N SER A 669 -2.88 -14.41 7.15
CA SER A 669 -1.60 -14.76 6.51
C SER A 669 -1.82 -15.25 5.09
N GLY A 670 -2.91 -15.98 4.87
CA GLY A 670 -3.31 -16.45 3.55
C GLY A 670 -3.64 -15.30 2.60
N ASP A 671 -4.53 -14.38 2.99
CA ASP A 671 -4.92 -13.25 2.14
C ASP A 671 -3.73 -12.33 1.81
N ILE A 672 -2.89 -12.02 2.80
CA ILE A 672 -1.69 -11.21 2.57
C ILE A 672 -0.70 -11.93 1.67
N GLY A 673 -0.48 -13.23 1.89
CA GLY A 673 0.40 -14.05 1.06
C GLY A 673 -0.06 -14.12 -0.40
N ALA A 674 -1.34 -14.39 -0.60
CA ALA A 674 -1.93 -14.50 -1.92
C ALA A 674 -1.91 -13.16 -2.68
N VAL A 675 -2.27 -12.06 -2.04
CA VAL A 675 -2.36 -10.75 -2.71
C VAL A 675 -0.97 -10.16 -2.99
N PHE A 676 -0.07 -10.15 -2.00
CA PHE A 676 1.23 -9.47 -2.12
C PHE A 676 2.36 -10.37 -2.65
N GLY A 677 2.15 -11.69 -2.68
CA GLY A 677 3.08 -12.67 -3.24
C GLY A 677 2.65 -13.21 -4.60
N LEU A 678 1.39 -13.65 -4.69
CA LEU A 678 0.88 -14.37 -5.87
C LEU A 678 0.08 -13.49 -6.84
N GLY A 679 -0.16 -12.23 -6.48
CA GLY A 679 -0.94 -11.31 -7.32
C GLY A 679 -2.43 -11.63 -7.36
N PHE A 680 -2.98 -12.30 -6.34
CA PHE A 680 -4.43 -12.49 -6.24
C PHE A 680 -5.14 -11.12 -6.28
N PRO A 681 -6.24 -10.95 -7.05
CA PRO A 681 -6.76 -9.62 -7.32
C PRO A 681 -7.17 -8.87 -6.03
N PRO A 682 -6.56 -7.71 -5.72
CA PRO A 682 -6.74 -7.03 -4.43
C PRO A 682 -8.19 -6.59 -4.14
N PHE A 683 -8.98 -6.29 -5.17
CA PHE A 683 -10.38 -5.88 -4.99
C PHE A 683 -11.29 -7.01 -4.47
N TRP A 684 -10.86 -8.27 -4.58
CA TRP A 684 -11.51 -9.41 -3.92
C TRP A 684 -11.10 -9.57 -2.45
N GLY A 685 -9.98 -8.95 -2.05
CA GLY A 685 -9.50 -8.95 -0.66
C GLY A 685 -8.64 -10.14 -0.25
N GLY A 686 -8.31 -11.04 -1.18
CA GLY A 686 -7.63 -12.31 -0.93
C GLY A 686 -8.57 -13.52 -1.02
N PRO A 687 -8.06 -14.76 -1.11
CA PRO A 687 -8.86 -15.97 -1.28
C PRO A 687 -9.89 -16.21 -0.16
N PHE A 688 -9.59 -15.88 1.09
CA PHE A 688 -10.55 -16.07 2.20
C PHE A 688 -11.65 -15.01 2.15
N ARG A 689 -11.27 -13.75 1.91
CA ARG A 689 -12.24 -12.67 1.71
C ARG A 689 -13.08 -12.86 0.45
N PHE A 690 -12.52 -13.47 -0.59
CA PHE A 690 -13.24 -13.87 -1.80
C PHE A 690 -14.36 -14.86 -1.46
N VAL A 691 -14.11 -15.88 -0.63
CA VAL A 691 -15.18 -16.81 -0.19
C VAL A 691 -16.29 -16.06 0.56
N ASP A 692 -15.94 -15.11 1.42
CA ASP A 692 -16.90 -14.30 2.15
C ASP A 692 -17.77 -13.43 1.22
N ASN A 693 -17.17 -12.87 0.16
CA ASN A 693 -17.80 -11.97 -0.81
C ASN A 693 -18.59 -12.71 -1.91
N TYR A 694 -18.00 -13.74 -2.52
CA TYR A 694 -18.59 -14.54 -3.60
C TYR A 694 -19.66 -15.50 -3.09
N GLY A 695 -19.47 -16.01 -1.87
CA GLY A 695 -20.36 -16.96 -1.20
C GLY A 695 -19.83 -18.39 -1.25
N ALA A 696 -19.63 -19.00 -0.07
CA ALA A 696 -19.13 -20.37 0.07
C ALA A 696 -20.04 -21.41 -0.59
N GLU A 697 -21.36 -21.34 -0.38
CA GLU A 697 -22.34 -22.24 -1.00
C GLU A 697 -22.28 -22.19 -2.53
N ARG A 698 -22.23 -20.97 -3.08
CA ARG A 698 -22.10 -20.75 -4.52
C ARG A 698 -20.82 -21.36 -5.06
N LEU A 699 -19.69 -21.13 -4.39
CA LEU A 699 -18.40 -21.66 -4.81
C LEU A 699 -18.38 -23.20 -4.78
N VAL A 700 -18.90 -23.83 -3.72
CA VAL A 700 -18.99 -25.29 -3.62
C VAL A 700 -19.84 -25.86 -4.75
N LYS A 701 -20.98 -25.24 -5.06
CA LYS A 701 -21.86 -25.69 -6.13
C LYS A 701 -21.16 -25.66 -7.50
N GLU A 702 -20.41 -24.60 -7.80
CA GLU A 702 -19.65 -24.53 -9.05
C GLU A 702 -18.51 -25.54 -9.10
N MET A 703 -17.81 -25.74 -7.98
CA MET A 703 -16.75 -26.75 -7.86
C MET A 703 -17.29 -28.18 -8.05
N ASP A 704 -18.41 -28.51 -7.41
CA ASP A 704 -19.08 -29.81 -7.59
C ASP A 704 -19.52 -30.00 -9.05
N ARG A 705 -20.02 -28.95 -9.71
CA ARG A 705 -20.32 -28.99 -11.15
C ARG A 705 -19.07 -29.30 -11.98
N TYR A 706 -17.94 -28.62 -11.72
CA TYR A 706 -16.69 -28.88 -12.45
C TYR A 706 -16.17 -30.28 -12.20
N ARG A 707 -16.21 -30.75 -10.95
CA ARG A 707 -15.85 -32.12 -10.58
C ARG A 707 -16.65 -33.14 -11.38
N ASP A 708 -17.96 -32.99 -11.43
CA ASP A 708 -18.85 -33.92 -12.12
C ASP A 708 -18.64 -33.88 -13.65
N CYS A 709 -18.43 -32.69 -14.23
CA CYS A 709 -18.11 -32.53 -15.65
C CYS A 709 -16.76 -33.14 -16.06
N TYR A 710 -15.81 -33.22 -15.13
CA TYR A 710 -14.47 -33.76 -15.35
C TYR A 710 -14.29 -35.19 -14.78
N GLY A 711 -15.39 -35.92 -14.58
CA GLY A 711 -15.34 -37.36 -14.26
C GLY A 711 -14.89 -37.67 -12.83
N ASP A 712 -15.48 -36.97 -11.86
CA ASP A 712 -15.10 -37.03 -10.43
C ASP A 712 -13.67 -36.54 -10.17
N ALA A 713 -13.30 -35.45 -10.85
CA ALA A 713 -11.97 -34.86 -10.80
C ALA A 713 -11.62 -34.33 -9.39
N ALA A 714 -10.69 -35.02 -8.71
CA ALA A 714 -10.28 -34.73 -7.35
C ALA A 714 -9.74 -33.30 -7.16
N GLU A 715 -9.17 -32.69 -8.20
CA GLU A 715 -8.69 -31.31 -8.20
C GLU A 715 -9.79 -30.25 -8.03
N PHE A 716 -11.05 -30.59 -8.33
CA PHE A 716 -12.21 -29.72 -8.10
C PHE A 716 -13.00 -30.09 -6.85
N GLN A 717 -12.54 -31.07 -6.06
CA GLN A 717 -13.20 -31.43 -4.82
C GLN A 717 -13.03 -30.31 -3.77
N ALA A 718 -14.14 -29.68 -3.38
CA ALA A 718 -14.15 -28.69 -2.31
C ALA A 718 -13.70 -29.32 -0.98
N CYS A 719 -12.74 -28.67 -0.31
CA CYS A 719 -12.23 -29.08 1.00
C CYS A 719 -13.30 -29.02 2.10
N GLN A 720 -13.05 -29.72 3.20
CA GLN A 720 -14.03 -29.83 4.28
C GLN A 720 -14.28 -28.45 4.92
N LEU A 721 -13.26 -27.63 5.07
CA LEU A 721 -13.41 -26.26 5.56
C LEU A 721 -14.37 -25.43 4.69
N LEU A 722 -14.23 -25.50 3.36
CA LEU A 722 -15.11 -24.78 2.45
C LEU A 722 -16.56 -25.30 2.52
N ARG A 723 -16.76 -26.62 2.55
CA ARG A 723 -18.10 -27.23 2.73
C ARG A 723 -18.73 -26.86 4.06
N ASN A 724 -17.94 -26.78 5.13
CA ASN A 724 -18.42 -26.34 6.46
C ASN A 724 -18.91 -24.89 6.45
N HIS A 725 -18.28 -24.01 5.67
CA HIS A 725 -18.75 -22.64 5.46
C HIS A 725 -19.96 -22.57 4.53
N ALA A 726 -20.06 -23.46 3.54
CA ALA A 726 -21.24 -23.55 2.68
C ALA A 726 -22.50 -24.01 3.44
N ASN A 727 -22.34 -24.93 4.40
CA ASN A 727 -23.44 -25.47 5.20
C ASN A 727 -24.00 -24.50 6.26
N ASP A 728 -23.31 -23.40 6.55
CA ASP A 728 -23.74 -22.40 7.51
C ASP A 728 -23.54 -20.99 6.95
N SER A 729 -24.61 -20.38 6.44
CA SER A 729 -24.58 -19.06 5.81
C SER A 729 -24.12 -17.93 6.74
N LYS A 730 -24.08 -18.16 8.06
CA LYS A 730 -23.54 -17.21 9.05
C LYS A 730 -22.03 -17.33 9.23
N LYS A 731 -21.40 -18.44 8.82
CA LYS A 731 -19.94 -18.60 8.92
C LYS A 731 -19.24 -17.79 7.85
N LYS A 732 -18.37 -16.91 8.31
CA LYS A 732 -17.46 -16.08 7.50
C LYS A 732 -16.06 -16.18 8.07
N PHE A 733 -15.04 -16.01 7.24
CA PHE A 733 -13.66 -15.92 7.71
C PHE A 733 -13.42 -14.61 8.47
N TYR A 734 -14.11 -13.55 8.05
CA TYR A 734 -14.03 -12.24 8.70
C TYR A 734 -15.42 -11.72 9.05
N THR A 735 -15.57 -11.25 10.29
CA THR A 735 -16.69 -10.43 10.70
C THR A 735 -16.55 -9.04 10.11
N ILE A 736 -17.65 -8.50 9.55
CA ILE A 736 -17.72 -7.14 8.96
C ILE A 736 -17.65 -6.09 10.07
#